data_AF-A0A336K4Z6-F1
#
_entry.id   AF-A0A336K4Z6-F1
#
_cell.length_a   1.000
_cell.length_b   1.000
_cell.length_c   1.000
_cell.angle_alpha   90.00
_cell.angle_beta   90.00
_cell.angle_gamma   90.00
#
_symmetry.space_group_name_H-M   'P 1'
#
loop_
_entity.id
_entity.type
_entity.pdbx_description
1 polymer ?
#
loop_
_entity_poly.entity_id
_entity_poly.type
_entity_poly.pdbx_seq_one_letter_code
_entity_poly.pdbx_strand_id
1 'polypeptide(L)'
;MPIEIFYMKKKVNKNISFNYLYISKIVFSAAIVILSCIDLSLAMQYKNKVDGILPIHFYTPLIKMFTIGLSIFLVYYNNRNGVHTSGILFSFWFSLMIFSIPRIIIEIAKLIKGRNQMEKNVWIEYEHLSYYSFCSLVFLVFFLNCFADIQPNFNQKNICPEVFSSFVARLWFSWFDKMALLGYNKSLETKDLWTIRTEDSSKEVSMVFQNYWKDALEKARKKNMFNASYSKQKGSKDNINIISSKPIADASILMPLIRAFGRTFLIGSFLKLLQDLLTFVNPHLLNLSINFVTSDEPMWKGIMYAITMFAVATLQTLLLGQYFFKIMIVGLRVRTSIIGAIYRKSLVISNAARKEFNIGEIVNLIAVDAQRFMDLTTYLNMLWSAPLQISLSLFFLWMILGPSVLAGLSVMIVLIPVNGYFANKIKILQIKQMQNKDERVNLMNQILNGIKVLKLYAWEPCFKNQISNVREKEIKVLKQAAYLNAELKNLNFISNFFPTVVRISLTSVSLKRINKFLNAEELSSANVEKCIAEASAILIENGKFQWNDEEIILKNINMKVHKKSLVAIVGSVGSGKSSLLSAILGEMDRLSGRVNIKGSVAYVPQEAWIQNTTLKNNVIFSKPFERNKFEKVIDSCALKTDMEILPNGDRTEIGEKGINLSGGQKQRINLARAVYEDADVYLLDDPLSAVDSHVGKHIFERVIGNNGLLSTKTRVLVTHSITFLPEVDSIFVLQDGQIIESGSYEELLEKNGHFSVFLLQHFQNTSEDHSVKTDKQLRNFKEDKYFLPKLDQPIIKKYQDTDVSDNQAKNKSVNTEEKFDDNDQNKDYRLIEEEKIETGNV
;
A
#
# COMPACT_ATOMS: atom_id res chain seq x y z
N MET A 1 31.41 20.48 2.28
CA MET A 1 30.99 21.73 2.98
C MET A 1 29.57 22.17 2.60
N PRO A 2 29.27 22.82 1.45
CA PRO A 2 27.93 23.41 1.22
C PRO A 2 26.80 22.38 1.20
N ILE A 3 27.06 21.20 0.62
CA ILE A 3 26.13 20.07 0.52
C ILE A 3 25.73 19.56 1.91
N GLU A 4 26.69 19.51 2.84
CA GLU A 4 26.48 19.00 4.20
C GLU A 4 25.67 19.97 5.05
N ILE A 5 25.98 21.26 4.94
CA ILE A 5 25.24 22.34 5.60
C ILE A 5 23.79 22.38 5.08
N PHE A 6 23.58 22.22 3.77
CA PHE A 6 22.25 22.15 3.18
C PHE A 6 21.47 20.91 3.63
N TYR A 7 22.12 19.74 3.68
CA TYR A 7 21.51 18.51 4.16
C TYR A 7 21.06 18.62 5.63
N MET A 8 21.84 19.31 6.46
CA MET A 8 21.56 19.46 7.89
C MET A 8 20.53 20.53 8.25
N LYS A 9 20.30 21.56 7.42
CA LYS A 9 19.21 22.54 7.63
C LYS A 9 17.82 21.91 7.75
N LYS A 10 17.66 20.65 7.33
CA LYS A 10 16.39 19.90 7.39
C LYS A 10 16.21 19.05 8.65
N LYS A 11 17.25 18.82 9.46
CA LYS A 11 17.16 17.97 10.65
C LYS A 11 16.86 18.80 11.90
N VAL A 12 16.03 18.26 12.78
CA VAL A 12 15.70 18.86 14.07
C VAL A 12 16.94 18.83 14.96
N ASN A 13 17.39 20.01 15.42
CA ASN A 13 18.53 20.19 16.32
C ASN A 13 18.43 19.26 17.53
N LYS A 14 19.37 18.34 17.68
CA LYS A 14 19.55 17.55 18.89
C LYS A 14 21.04 17.53 19.21
N ASN A 15 21.43 18.24 20.25
CA ASN A 15 22.83 18.28 20.69
C ASN A 15 23.26 16.89 21.16
N ILE A 16 24.43 16.43 20.71
CA ILE A 16 25.14 15.29 21.29
C ILE A 16 26.04 15.82 22.42
N SER A 17 26.18 15.06 23.51
CA SER A 17 27.08 15.41 24.60
C SER A 17 28.54 15.36 24.18
N PHE A 18 29.38 16.20 24.79
CA PHE A 18 30.82 16.18 24.54
C PHE A 18 31.43 14.84 24.97
N ASN A 19 32.20 14.22 24.07
CA ASN A 19 32.82 12.92 24.28
C ASN A 19 34.35 13.01 24.11
N TYR A 20 35.10 12.09 24.73
CA TYR A 20 36.55 11.95 24.56
C TYR A 20 36.96 11.83 23.09
N LEU A 21 36.21 11.07 22.28
CA LEU A 21 36.47 10.90 20.84
C LEU A 21 36.31 12.20 20.05
N TYR A 22 35.28 12.99 20.39
CA TYR A 22 35.05 14.32 19.82
C TYR A 22 36.15 15.32 20.20
N ILE A 23 36.53 15.33 21.48
CA ILE A 23 37.59 16.20 22.00
C ILE A 23 38.91 15.84 21.33
N SER A 24 39.27 14.56 21.24
CA SER A 24 40.48 14.10 20.57
C SER A 24 40.53 14.53 19.10
N LYS A 25 39.43 14.42 18.34
CA LYS A 25 39.37 14.89 16.94
C LYS A 25 39.71 16.38 16.81
N ILE A 26 39.19 17.21 17.72
CA ILE A 26 39.46 18.65 17.75
C ILE A 26 40.90 18.94 18.18
N VAL A 27 41.39 18.28 19.23
CA VAL A 27 42.75 18.48 19.76
C VAL A 27 43.80 18.14 18.71
N PHE A 28 43.71 16.98 18.06
CA PHE A 28 44.67 16.60 17.03
C PHE A 28 44.55 17.47 15.77
N SER A 29 43.35 17.91 15.40
CA SER A 29 43.17 18.85 14.29
C SER A 29 43.74 20.23 14.61
N ALA A 30 43.59 20.71 15.85
CA ALA A 30 44.19 21.95 16.34
C ALA A 30 45.72 21.85 16.38
N ALA A 31 46.28 20.69 16.75
CA ALA A 31 47.73 20.46 16.70
C ALA A 31 48.29 20.61 15.28
N ILE A 32 47.55 20.19 14.24
CA ILE A 32 47.99 20.39 12.84
C ILE A 32 47.93 21.87 12.44
N VAL A 33 46.94 22.62 12.93
CA VAL A 33 46.88 24.08 12.72
C VAL A 33 48.07 24.76 13.39
N ILE A 34 48.41 24.39 14.63
CA ILE A 34 49.58 24.91 15.35
C ILE A 34 50.87 24.60 14.59
N LEU A 35 51.05 23.36 14.12
CA LEU A 35 52.20 22.99 13.28
C LEU A 35 52.29 23.86 12.02
N SER A 36 51.15 24.13 11.37
CA SER A 36 51.09 25.00 10.20
C SER A 36 51.39 26.47 10.52
N CYS A 37 51.04 26.96 11.72
CA CYS A 37 51.45 28.28 12.19
C CYS A 37 52.97 28.36 12.42
N ILE A 38 53.56 27.31 13.01
CA ILE A 38 55.01 27.22 13.23
C ILE A 38 55.73 27.22 11.87
N ASP A 39 55.28 26.42 10.91
CA ASP A 39 55.81 26.39 9.54
C ASP A 39 55.80 27.78 8.88
N LEU A 40 54.71 28.53 9.02
CA LEU A 40 54.59 29.88 8.47
C LEU A 40 55.54 30.87 9.15
N SER A 41 55.65 30.80 10.47
CA SER A 41 56.51 31.70 11.26
C SER A 41 57.99 31.48 10.94
N LEU A 42 58.42 30.23 10.80
CA LEU A 42 59.79 29.88 10.42
C LEU A 42 60.06 30.25 8.96
N ALA A 43 59.09 30.09 8.05
CA ALA A 43 59.23 30.53 6.66
C ALA A 43 59.43 32.05 6.55
N MET A 44 58.76 32.83 7.38
CA MET A 44 58.99 34.29 7.44
C MET A 44 60.35 34.64 8.04
N GLN A 45 60.81 33.91 9.05
CA GLN A 45 62.09 34.17 9.71
C GLN A 45 63.30 33.85 8.82
N TYR A 46 63.22 32.77 8.04
CA TYR A 46 64.30 32.35 7.13
C TYR A 46 64.28 33.05 5.77
N LYS A 47 63.19 33.79 5.44
CA LYS A 47 63.07 34.60 4.21
C LYS A 47 64.24 35.56 4.00
N ASN A 48 64.80 36.09 5.09
CA ASN A 48 65.88 37.07 5.04
C ASN A 48 67.28 36.45 5.22
N LYS A 49 67.40 35.12 5.45
CA LYS A 49 68.66 34.45 5.81
C LYS A 49 69.17 33.44 4.77
N VAL A 50 68.32 32.94 3.88
CA VAL A 50 68.67 31.89 2.91
C VAL A 50 68.07 32.24 1.55
N ASP A 51 68.92 32.40 0.53
CA ASP A 51 68.49 32.55 -0.86
C ASP A 51 67.95 31.21 -1.38
N GLY A 52 66.63 31.08 -1.48
CA GLY A 52 65.99 29.84 -1.96
C GLY A 52 64.55 29.58 -1.52
N ILE A 53 63.94 30.43 -0.67
CA ILE A 53 62.55 30.19 -0.21
C ILE A 53 61.56 30.57 -1.31
N LEU A 54 61.03 29.54 -1.97
CA LEU A 54 59.97 29.65 -2.96
C LEU A 54 58.64 30.14 -2.33
N PRO A 55 57.81 30.91 -3.06
CA PRO A 55 56.50 31.35 -2.59
C PRO A 55 55.58 30.24 -2.07
N ILE A 56 55.80 29.00 -2.53
CA ILE A 56 55.03 27.81 -2.14
C ILE A 56 55.11 27.49 -0.64
N HIS A 57 56.21 27.85 0.03
CA HIS A 57 56.38 27.63 1.47
C HIS A 57 55.54 28.59 2.32
N PHE A 58 55.04 29.70 1.75
CA PHE A 58 54.08 30.59 2.42
C PHE A 58 52.63 30.18 2.15
N TYR A 59 52.32 29.80 0.90
CA TYR A 59 50.95 29.42 0.51
C TYR A 59 50.52 28.08 1.10
N THR A 60 51.41 27.09 1.21
CA THR A 60 51.06 25.75 1.68
C THR A 60 50.55 25.75 3.14
N PRO A 61 51.22 26.39 4.12
CA PRO A 61 50.72 26.47 5.50
C PRO A 61 49.42 27.28 5.62
N LEU A 62 49.26 28.36 4.83
CA LEU A 62 48.02 29.14 4.79
C LEU A 62 46.81 28.30 4.32
N ILE A 63 46.98 27.51 3.25
CA ILE A 63 45.95 26.60 2.76
C ILE A 63 45.65 25.50 3.80
N LYS A 64 46.67 24.94 4.46
CA LYS A 64 46.50 23.96 5.54
C LYS A 64 45.68 24.54 6.71
N MET A 65 46.03 25.73 7.19
CA MET A 65 45.30 26.40 8.28
C MET A 65 43.84 26.64 7.92
N PHE A 66 43.57 27.14 6.71
CA PHE A 66 42.21 27.40 6.26
C PHE A 66 41.39 26.11 6.14
N THR A 67 41.93 25.09 5.46
CA THR A 67 41.23 23.82 5.22
C THR A 67 40.98 23.02 6.50
N ILE A 68 41.95 22.98 7.42
CA ILE A 68 41.80 22.27 8.70
C ILE A 68 40.92 23.08 9.66
N GLY A 69 41.01 24.41 9.67
CA GLY A 69 40.08 25.27 10.42
C GLY A 69 38.61 25.04 10.01
N LEU A 70 38.37 24.91 8.70
CA LEU A 70 37.06 24.52 8.17
C LEU A 70 36.63 23.11 8.61
N SER A 71 37.56 22.16 8.69
CA SER A 71 37.26 20.80 9.17
C SER A 71 36.85 20.78 10.66
N ILE A 72 37.49 21.60 11.50
CA ILE A 72 37.15 21.77 12.92
C ILE A 72 35.76 22.40 13.04
N PHE A 73 35.47 23.43 12.24
CA PHE A 73 34.15 24.04 12.19
C PHE A 73 33.06 23.03 11.81
N LEU A 74 33.32 22.15 10.85
CA LEU A 74 32.38 21.08 10.48
C LEU A 74 32.16 20.07 11.60
N VAL A 75 33.23 19.61 12.28
CA VAL A 75 33.12 18.70 13.42
C VAL A 75 32.25 19.32 14.52
N TYR A 76 32.47 20.60 14.82
CA TYR A 76 31.65 21.35 15.77
C TYR A 76 30.18 21.47 15.32
N TYR A 77 29.95 21.83 14.06
CA TYR A 77 28.61 22.00 13.50
C TYR A 77 27.83 20.67 13.42
N ASN A 78 28.51 19.56 13.12
CA ASN A 78 27.94 18.22 13.11
C ASN A 78 27.44 17.80 14.50
N ASN A 79 28.25 18.06 15.53
CA ASN A 79 27.90 17.72 16.92
C ASN A 79 26.68 18.49 17.42
N ARG A 80 26.57 19.77 17.05
CA ARG A 80 25.41 20.63 17.40
C ARG A 80 24.11 20.16 16.74
N ASN A 81 24.19 19.65 15.51
CA ASN A 81 23.01 19.19 14.76
C ASN A 81 22.71 17.69 14.95
N GLY A 82 23.44 16.99 15.82
CA GLY A 82 23.17 15.60 16.14
C GLY A 82 23.63 14.59 15.10
N VAL A 83 24.66 14.91 14.31
CA VAL A 83 25.21 13.99 13.30
C VAL A 83 26.42 13.24 13.87
N HIS A 84 26.24 11.93 14.08
CA HIS A 84 27.25 11.03 14.66
C HIS A 84 28.51 10.83 13.82
N THR A 85 28.36 10.77 12.49
CA THR A 85 29.49 10.61 11.56
C THR A 85 29.21 11.31 10.24
N SER A 86 30.19 12.08 9.78
CA SER A 86 30.18 12.71 8.47
C SER A 86 31.00 11.90 7.48
N GLY A 87 30.36 11.47 6.39
CA GLY A 87 31.07 10.86 5.27
C GLY A 87 31.99 11.85 4.55
N ILE A 88 31.65 13.14 4.55
CA ILE A 88 32.45 14.18 3.89
C ILE A 88 33.75 14.43 4.65
N LEU A 89 33.69 14.50 5.99
CA LEU A 89 34.89 14.57 6.82
C LEU A 89 35.76 13.32 6.66
N PHE A 90 35.15 12.13 6.67
CA PHE A 90 35.87 10.89 6.42
C PHE A 90 36.58 10.90 5.06
N SER A 91 35.87 11.25 3.97
CA SER A 91 36.45 11.34 2.63
C SER A 91 37.57 12.39 2.55
N PHE A 92 37.43 13.53 3.24
CA PHE A 92 38.47 14.56 3.30
C PHE A 92 39.77 14.03 3.92
N TRP A 93 39.68 13.43 5.12
CA TRP A 93 40.85 12.86 5.81
C TRP A 93 41.44 11.66 5.05
N PHE A 94 40.60 10.84 4.43
CA PHE A 94 41.03 9.72 3.58
C PHE A 94 41.80 10.18 2.34
N SER A 95 41.31 11.20 1.64
CA SER A 95 42.02 11.77 0.48
C SER A 95 43.36 12.39 0.88
N LEU A 96 43.41 13.12 2.01
CA LEU A 96 44.68 13.67 2.52
C LEU A 96 45.68 12.58 2.87
N MET A 97 45.22 11.47 3.47
CA MET A 97 46.06 10.31 3.75
C MET A 97 46.62 9.71 2.46
N ILE A 98 45.77 9.41 1.46
CA ILE A 98 46.20 8.82 0.19
C ILE A 98 47.23 9.69 -0.53
N PHE A 99 46.97 11.00 -0.67
CA PHE A 99 47.88 11.90 -1.37
C PHE A 99 49.18 12.19 -0.62
N SER A 100 49.23 11.91 0.69
CA SER A 100 50.46 12.02 1.47
C SER A 100 51.43 10.86 1.24
N ILE A 101 50.93 9.67 0.91
CA ILE A 101 51.75 8.45 0.77
C ILE A 101 52.81 8.55 -0.33
N PRO A 102 52.50 8.96 -1.58
CA PRO A 102 53.51 9.06 -2.65
C PRO A 102 54.65 10.03 -2.30
N ARG A 103 54.33 11.16 -1.66
CA ARG A 103 55.32 12.15 -1.24
C ARG A 103 56.23 11.59 -0.15
N ILE A 104 55.70 10.84 0.83
CA ILE A 104 56.52 10.14 1.83
C ILE A 104 57.49 9.17 1.16
N ILE A 105 57.02 8.36 0.21
CA ILE A 105 57.85 7.37 -0.50
C ILE A 105 58.99 8.06 -1.27
N ILE A 106 58.71 9.18 -1.94
CA ILE A 106 59.71 9.95 -2.68
C ILE A 106 60.75 10.56 -1.73
N GLU A 107 60.30 11.13 -0.60
CA GLU A 107 61.22 11.73 0.37
C GLU A 107 62.11 10.68 1.06
N ILE A 108 61.56 9.51 1.40
CA ILE A 108 62.37 8.39 1.90
C ILE A 108 63.38 7.92 0.83
N ALA A 109 62.99 7.83 -0.44
CA ALA A 109 63.89 7.45 -1.52
C ALA A 109 65.01 8.48 -1.73
N LYS A 110 64.74 9.79 -1.56
CA LYS A 110 65.76 10.84 -1.59
C LYS A 110 66.71 10.74 -0.41
N LEU A 111 66.22 10.46 0.81
CA LEU A 111 67.07 10.25 1.99
C LEU A 111 67.98 9.02 1.83
N ILE A 112 67.49 7.95 1.20
CA ILE A 112 68.27 6.73 0.94
C ILE A 112 69.34 6.97 -0.15
N LYS A 113 69.01 7.68 -1.24
CA LYS A 113 69.96 8.00 -2.32
C LYS A 113 70.94 9.14 -1.98
N GLY A 114 70.52 10.09 -1.15
CA GLY A 114 71.25 11.33 -0.83
C GLY A 114 72.23 11.21 0.33
N ARG A 115 72.50 10.02 0.85
CA ARG A 115 73.36 9.81 2.04
C ARG A 115 74.82 10.30 1.87
N ASN A 116 75.24 10.64 0.64
CA ASN A 116 76.62 11.06 0.34
C ASN A 116 76.80 12.52 -0.12
N GLN A 117 75.75 13.34 -0.30
CA GLN A 117 75.87 14.76 -0.68
C GLN A 117 74.70 15.59 -0.13
N MET A 118 74.61 15.75 1.19
CA MET A 118 73.75 16.78 1.79
C MET A 118 74.64 17.87 2.39
N GLU A 119 74.67 19.03 1.74
CA GLU A 119 74.98 20.28 2.45
C GLU A 119 73.99 20.42 3.61
N LYS A 120 74.50 20.67 4.83
CA LYS A 120 73.71 20.84 6.07
C LYS A 120 72.87 22.12 6.02
N ASN A 121 71.81 22.13 5.22
CA ASN A 121 70.79 23.17 5.25
C ASN A 121 69.75 22.82 6.32
N VAL A 122 69.84 23.49 7.47
CA VAL A 122 68.91 23.35 8.62
C VAL A 122 67.44 23.48 8.22
N TRP A 123 67.16 24.29 7.19
CA TRP A 123 65.82 24.48 6.63
C TRP A 123 65.23 23.21 5.99
N ILE A 124 66.05 22.44 5.25
CA ILE A 124 65.62 21.23 4.55
C ILE A 124 65.32 20.11 5.55
N GLU A 125 66.15 19.96 6.58
CA GLU A 125 65.90 19.01 7.68
C GLU A 125 64.60 19.32 8.43
N TYR A 126 64.34 20.60 8.73
CA TYR A 126 63.10 21.04 9.35
C TYR A 126 61.88 20.76 8.46
N GLU A 127 61.96 21.02 7.15
CA GLU A 127 60.86 20.77 6.21
C GLU A 127 60.47 19.29 6.17
N HIS A 128 61.45 18.38 6.18
CA HIS A 128 61.19 16.94 6.24
C HIS A 128 60.54 16.55 7.58
N LEU A 129 61.06 17.03 8.71
CA LEU A 129 60.53 16.72 10.04
C LEU A 129 59.10 17.23 10.22
N SER A 130 58.82 18.46 9.79
CA SER A 130 57.48 19.04 9.79
C SER A 130 56.52 18.21 8.94
N TYR A 131 56.93 17.80 7.73
CA TYR A 131 56.10 16.97 6.87
C TYR A 131 55.77 15.60 7.47
N TYR A 132 56.74 14.92 8.10
CA TYR A 132 56.48 13.64 8.77
C TYR A 132 55.52 13.78 9.95
N SER A 133 55.71 14.81 10.78
CA SER A 133 54.80 15.08 11.90
C SER A 133 53.37 15.41 11.44
N PHE A 134 53.23 16.17 10.36
CA PHE A 134 51.95 16.45 9.70
C PHE A 134 51.28 15.15 9.24
N CYS A 135 52.01 14.28 8.55
CA CYS A 135 51.46 13.02 8.07
C CYS A 135 51.00 12.13 9.23
N SER A 136 51.81 11.94 10.28
CA SER A 136 51.43 11.14 11.46
C SER A 136 50.16 11.65 12.12
N LEU A 137 49.99 12.97 12.25
CA LEU A 137 48.77 13.57 12.77
C LEU A 137 47.56 13.34 11.84
N VAL A 138 47.74 13.43 10.53
CA VAL A 138 46.69 13.11 9.54
C VAL A 138 46.25 11.65 9.65
N PHE A 139 47.17 10.69 9.80
CA PHE A 139 46.83 9.28 10.01
C PHE A 139 46.05 9.07 11.31
N LEU A 140 46.44 9.73 12.40
CA LEU A 140 45.73 9.66 13.69
C LEU A 140 44.31 10.22 13.59
N VAL A 141 44.14 11.41 13.00
CA VAL A 141 42.81 12.01 12.82
C VAL A 141 41.94 11.16 11.89
N PHE A 142 42.52 10.60 10.82
CA PHE A 142 41.81 9.68 9.94
C PHE A 142 41.32 8.44 10.71
N PHE A 143 42.19 7.81 11.50
CA PHE A 143 41.82 6.65 12.32
C PHE A 143 40.70 6.96 13.32
N LEU A 144 40.73 8.13 13.96
CA LEU A 144 39.66 8.58 14.86
C LEU A 144 38.31 8.80 14.14
N ASN A 145 38.32 9.13 12.85
CA ASN A 145 37.09 9.29 12.06
C ASN A 145 36.47 7.96 11.60
N CYS A 146 37.16 6.82 11.79
CA CYS A 146 36.59 5.49 11.53
C CYS A 146 35.56 5.07 12.60
N PHE A 147 35.63 5.65 13.80
CA PHE A 147 34.75 5.33 14.92
C PHE A 147 33.60 6.35 15.06
N ALA A 148 32.43 5.84 15.44
CA ALA A 148 31.24 6.67 15.66
C ALA A 148 31.24 7.31 17.06
N ASP A 149 30.68 8.52 17.15
CA ASP A 149 30.47 9.21 18.42
C ASP A 149 29.24 8.64 19.16
N ILE A 150 29.22 8.74 20.50
CA ILE A 150 28.23 8.11 21.40
C ILE A 150 26.77 8.52 21.07
N GLN A 151 25.83 7.59 21.27
CA GLN A 151 24.39 7.76 21.05
C GLN A 151 23.76 8.77 22.03
N PRO A 152 22.83 9.66 21.62
CA PRO A 152 22.02 10.42 22.57
C PRO A 152 21.04 9.48 23.30
N ASN A 153 20.71 9.79 24.55
CA ASN A 153 19.76 8.99 25.34
C ASN A 153 18.37 8.96 24.67
N PHE A 154 18.03 7.83 24.04
CA PHE A 154 16.69 7.59 23.51
C PHE A 154 15.88 6.74 24.50
N ASN A 155 14.63 7.13 24.74
CA ASN A 155 13.68 6.34 25.55
C ASN A 155 13.15 5.08 24.82
N GLN A 156 13.51 4.85 23.55
CA GLN A 156 13.02 3.73 22.74
C GLN A 156 14.01 2.55 22.76
N LYS A 157 13.50 1.35 23.07
CA LYS A 157 14.23 0.08 23.00
C LYS A 157 14.34 -0.39 21.52
N ASN A 158 15.46 -0.99 21.14
CA ASN A 158 15.73 -1.65 19.83
C ASN A 158 15.71 -0.75 18.58
N ILE A 159 16.40 0.39 18.63
CA ILE A 159 16.62 1.26 17.46
C ILE A 159 17.59 0.62 16.46
N CYS A 160 17.35 0.80 15.17
CA CYS A 160 18.22 0.32 14.09
C CYS A 160 19.67 0.85 14.22
N PRO A 161 20.68 -0.05 14.26
CA PRO A 161 22.09 0.32 14.39
C PRO A 161 22.69 1.15 13.27
N GLU A 162 22.07 1.16 12.09
CA GLU A 162 22.53 1.98 10.97
C GLU A 162 22.59 3.48 11.35
N VAL A 163 21.67 3.96 12.21
CA VAL A 163 21.55 5.39 12.58
C VAL A 163 22.77 5.90 13.34
N PHE A 164 23.35 5.08 14.21
CA PHE A 164 24.49 5.43 15.07
C PHE A 164 25.82 4.82 14.60
N SER A 165 25.79 3.94 13.60
CA SER A 165 26.99 3.32 13.05
C SER A 165 27.93 4.34 12.36
N SER A 166 29.23 4.04 12.38
CA SER A 166 30.22 4.91 11.74
C SER A 166 30.06 4.93 10.24
N PHE A 167 30.65 5.91 9.55
CA PHE A 167 30.59 5.94 8.10
C PHE A 167 31.20 4.68 7.47
N VAL A 168 32.33 4.21 8.01
CA VAL A 168 32.96 2.94 7.61
C VAL A 168 32.01 1.77 7.87
N ALA A 169 31.40 1.70 9.05
CA ALA A 169 30.46 0.63 9.38
C ALA A 169 29.23 0.62 8.45
N ARG A 170 28.77 1.79 7.99
CA ARG A 170 27.70 1.92 6.97
C ARG A 170 28.16 1.51 5.57
N LEU A 171 29.42 1.79 5.20
CA LEU A 171 30.00 1.40 3.93
C LEU A 171 30.09 -0.13 3.79
N TRP A 172 30.55 -0.79 4.85
CA TRP A 172 30.76 -2.25 4.90
C TRP A 172 29.53 -3.04 5.38
N PHE A 173 28.46 -2.37 5.79
CA PHE A 173 27.28 -2.98 6.40
C PHE A 173 27.52 -3.76 7.72
N SER A 174 28.67 -3.55 8.38
CA SER A 174 29.03 -4.25 9.63
C SER A 174 28.03 -4.08 10.80
N TRP A 175 27.16 -3.07 10.73
CA TRP A 175 26.09 -2.89 11.70
C TRP A 175 25.04 -4.02 11.68
N PHE A 176 24.97 -4.77 10.57
CA PHE A 176 24.09 -5.92 10.41
C PHE A 176 24.67 -7.22 11.00
N ASP A 177 25.99 -7.31 11.16
CA ASP A 177 26.69 -8.54 11.59
C ASP A 177 26.14 -9.10 12.90
N LYS A 178 25.80 -8.22 13.86
CA LYS A 178 25.21 -8.62 15.14
C LYS A 178 23.87 -9.36 14.98
N MET A 179 23.03 -8.91 14.06
CA MET A 179 21.74 -9.54 13.77
C MET A 179 21.91 -10.84 12.98
N ALA A 180 22.86 -10.87 12.04
CA ALA A 180 23.19 -12.08 11.29
C ALA A 180 23.70 -13.20 12.22
N LEU A 181 24.60 -12.87 13.15
CA LEU A 181 25.11 -13.81 14.16
C LEU A 181 24.02 -14.25 15.15
N LEU A 182 23.13 -13.34 15.55
CA LEU A 182 21.97 -13.70 16.38
C LEU A 182 21.05 -14.67 15.63
N GLY A 183 20.79 -14.42 14.34
CA GLY A 183 20.02 -15.31 13.46
C GLY A 183 20.66 -16.67 13.20
N TYR A 184 22.00 -16.75 13.24
CA TYR A 184 22.74 -18.01 13.19
C TYR A 184 22.56 -18.83 14.47
N ASN A 185 22.60 -18.17 15.63
CA ASN A 185 22.48 -18.84 16.93
C ASN A 185 21.02 -19.15 17.32
N LYS A 186 20.06 -18.37 16.83
CA LYS A 186 18.65 -18.47 17.17
C LYS A 186 17.78 -18.01 16.00
N SER A 187 16.70 -18.75 15.72
CA SER A 187 15.64 -18.28 14.83
C SER A 187 15.10 -16.92 15.29
N LEU A 188 15.17 -15.93 14.42
CA LEU A 188 14.73 -14.56 14.71
C LEU A 188 13.21 -14.50 14.92
N GLU A 189 12.81 -13.86 16.01
CA GLU A 189 11.40 -13.52 16.27
C GLU A 189 11.13 -12.04 15.99
N THR A 190 9.85 -11.64 15.91
CA THR A 190 9.44 -10.25 15.67
C THR A 190 9.97 -9.27 16.72
N LYS A 191 10.18 -9.73 17.96
CA LYS A 191 10.75 -8.96 19.07
C LYS A 191 12.25 -8.66 18.92
N ASP A 192 12.96 -9.50 18.15
CA ASP A 192 14.41 -9.40 17.91
C ASP A 192 14.71 -8.39 16.79
N LEU A 193 13.70 -7.98 16.02
CA LEU A 193 13.83 -7.02 14.92
C LEU A 193 13.96 -5.59 15.43
N TRP A 194 14.74 -4.79 14.69
CA TRP A 194 14.85 -3.37 14.96
C TRP A 194 13.62 -2.60 14.53
N THR A 195 13.31 -1.53 15.26
CA THR A 195 12.34 -0.55 14.80
C THR A 195 12.85 0.14 13.53
N ILE A 196 11.97 0.29 12.55
CA ILE A 196 12.24 0.99 11.29
C ILE A 196 12.65 2.43 11.59
N ARG A 197 13.58 2.99 10.77
CA ARG A 197 13.96 4.40 10.85
C ARG A 197 12.74 5.30 10.65
N THR A 198 12.67 6.43 11.34
CA THR A 198 11.55 7.37 11.22
C THR A 198 11.34 7.83 9.77
N GLU A 199 12.44 8.11 9.06
CA GLU A 199 12.47 8.49 7.63
C GLU A 199 11.88 7.43 6.67
N ASP A 200 11.87 6.16 7.09
CA ASP A 200 11.35 5.02 6.31
C ASP A 200 9.96 4.56 6.80
N SER A 201 9.42 5.20 7.84
CA SER A 201 8.10 4.90 8.38
C SER A 201 7.00 5.27 7.36
N SER A 202 5.94 4.46 7.31
CA SER A 202 4.77 4.74 6.47
C SER A 202 4.17 6.11 6.75
N LYS A 203 4.21 6.59 8.00
CA LYS A 203 3.71 7.90 8.39
C LYS A 203 4.40 9.02 7.62
N GLU A 204 5.74 9.04 7.61
CA GLU A 204 6.51 10.09 6.93
C GLU A 204 6.48 9.92 5.41
N VAL A 205 6.71 8.70 4.92
CA VAL A 205 6.77 8.38 3.48
C VAL A 205 5.44 8.68 2.80
N SER A 206 4.32 8.25 3.39
CA SER A 206 2.99 8.51 2.82
C SER A 206 2.61 9.99 2.91
N MET A 207 3.01 10.72 3.96
CA MET A 207 2.75 12.18 4.04
C MET A 207 3.45 12.95 2.92
N VAL A 208 4.72 12.67 2.66
CA VAL A 208 5.49 13.36 1.60
C VAL A 208 4.84 13.15 0.24
N PHE A 209 4.48 11.91 -0.12
CA PHE A 209 3.79 11.62 -1.37
C PHE A 209 2.43 12.32 -1.45
N GLN A 210 1.65 12.29 -0.37
CA GLN A 210 0.29 12.84 -0.34
C GLN A 210 0.26 14.35 -0.54
N ASN A 211 1.24 15.09 -0.03
CA ASN A 211 1.34 16.53 -0.30
C ASN A 211 1.51 16.81 -1.81
N TYR A 212 2.42 16.11 -2.47
CA TYR A 212 2.61 16.26 -3.92
C TYR A 212 1.43 15.71 -4.74
N TRP A 213 0.74 14.68 -4.25
CA TRP A 213 -0.45 14.12 -4.88
C TRP A 213 -1.62 15.11 -4.84
N LYS A 214 -1.87 15.75 -3.69
CA LYS A 214 -2.88 16.81 -3.55
C LYS A 214 -2.61 17.99 -4.48
N ASP A 215 -1.36 18.46 -4.55
CA ASP A 215 -0.96 19.52 -5.49
C ASP A 215 -1.23 19.13 -6.95
N ALA A 216 -1.04 17.86 -7.32
CA ALA A 216 -1.32 17.36 -8.65
C ALA A 216 -2.82 17.29 -8.95
N LEU A 217 -3.62 16.83 -7.99
CA LEU A 217 -5.08 16.82 -8.08
C LEU A 217 -5.64 18.24 -8.20
N GLU A 218 -5.16 19.20 -7.42
CA GLU A 218 -5.59 20.60 -7.53
C GLU A 218 -5.25 21.21 -8.89
N LYS A 219 -4.07 20.91 -9.44
CA LYS A 219 -3.69 21.37 -10.78
C LYS A 219 -4.56 20.76 -11.87
N ALA A 220 -4.88 19.47 -11.76
CA ALA A 220 -5.80 18.79 -12.66
C ALA A 220 -7.21 19.42 -12.58
N ARG A 221 -7.74 19.62 -11.36
CA ARG A 221 -9.03 20.28 -11.12
C ARG A 221 -9.08 21.70 -11.68
N LYS A 222 -8.05 22.53 -11.44
CA LYS A 222 -7.96 23.90 -11.99
C LYS A 222 -7.96 23.89 -13.52
N LYS A 223 -7.21 22.96 -14.14
CA LYS A 223 -7.18 22.78 -15.59
C LYS A 223 -8.55 22.38 -16.15
N ASN A 224 -9.26 21.48 -15.47
CA ASN A 224 -10.61 21.06 -15.84
C ASN A 224 -11.62 22.20 -15.71
N MET A 225 -11.54 23.01 -14.65
CA MET A 225 -12.40 24.17 -14.44
C MET A 225 -12.18 25.27 -15.48
N PHE A 226 -10.92 25.53 -15.84
CA PHE A 226 -10.56 26.45 -16.92
C PHE A 226 -11.12 25.96 -18.26
N ASN A 227 -10.89 24.69 -18.63
CA ASN A 227 -11.40 24.12 -19.88
C ASN A 227 -12.93 24.13 -19.98
N ALA A 228 -13.65 23.89 -18.88
CA ALA A 228 -15.11 23.99 -18.82
C ALA A 228 -15.62 25.43 -19.01
N SER A 229 -14.83 26.43 -18.58
CA SER A 229 -15.17 27.85 -18.76
C SER A 229 -15.03 28.29 -20.22
N TYR A 230 -14.08 27.73 -20.97
CA TYR A 230 -13.91 28.04 -22.41
C TYR A 230 -14.96 27.36 -23.32
N SER A 231 -15.54 26.23 -22.93
CA SER A 231 -16.58 25.57 -23.75
C SER A 231 -17.94 26.28 -23.67
N LYS A 232 -18.18 27.10 -22.65
CA LYS A 232 -19.46 27.77 -22.40
C LYS A 232 -19.67 29.07 -23.18
N GLN A 233 -18.72 29.49 -24.04
CA GLN A 233 -18.72 30.79 -24.73
C GLN A 233 -18.83 30.73 -26.26
N LYS A 234 -19.28 29.61 -26.84
CA LYS A 234 -19.73 29.55 -28.25
C LYS A 234 -21.23 29.30 -28.29
N GLY A 235 -22.02 30.37 -28.28
CA GLY A 235 -23.44 30.31 -28.58
C GLY A 235 -23.70 30.49 -30.08
N SER A 236 -24.45 29.59 -30.71
CA SER A 236 -25.80 29.90 -31.22
C SER A 236 -26.40 28.68 -31.95
N LYS A 237 -27.64 28.39 -31.57
CA LYS A 237 -28.76 27.66 -32.18
C LYS A 237 -28.52 26.58 -33.26
N ASP A 238 -29.25 25.49 -33.01
CA ASP A 238 -29.67 24.39 -33.87
C ASP A 238 -28.78 23.14 -33.90
N ASN A 239 -29.44 22.02 -33.58
CA ASN A 239 -28.98 20.63 -33.49
C ASN A 239 -28.05 20.27 -32.32
N ILE A 240 -28.68 19.79 -31.24
CA ILE A 240 -28.03 19.08 -30.12
C ILE A 240 -27.60 17.70 -30.63
N ASN A 241 -26.51 17.66 -31.40
CA ASN A 241 -25.63 16.51 -31.39
C ASN A 241 -24.69 16.69 -30.20
N ILE A 242 -24.75 15.76 -29.26
CA ILE A 242 -23.89 15.69 -28.07
C ILE A 242 -22.45 15.51 -28.56
N ILE A 243 -21.77 16.63 -28.82
CA ILE A 243 -20.35 16.65 -29.15
C ILE A 243 -19.61 16.21 -27.89
N SER A 244 -18.94 15.06 -28.02
CA SER A 244 -18.12 14.40 -27.01
C SER A 244 -17.34 15.40 -26.13
N SER A 245 -17.69 15.42 -24.85
CA SER A 245 -16.89 16.08 -23.83
C SER A 245 -15.47 15.55 -23.90
N LYS A 246 -14.48 16.43 -24.17
CA LYS A 246 -13.06 16.09 -24.06
C LYS A 246 -12.83 15.38 -22.72
N PRO A 247 -12.04 14.29 -22.69
CA PRO A 247 -11.82 13.53 -21.47
C PRO A 247 -11.25 14.47 -20.40
N ILE A 248 -11.83 14.38 -19.20
CA ILE A 248 -11.37 15.04 -17.99
C ILE A 248 -9.88 14.74 -17.83
N ALA A 249 -9.05 15.77 -17.61
CA ALA A 249 -7.62 15.54 -17.48
C ALA A 249 -7.35 14.91 -16.11
N ASP A 250 -7.15 13.58 -16.10
CA ASP A 250 -6.77 12.84 -14.90
C ASP A 250 -5.42 13.31 -14.35
N ALA A 251 -5.29 13.33 -13.02
CA ALA A 251 -3.99 13.55 -12.40
C ALA A 251 -3.09 12.31 -12.63
N SER A 252 -1.82 12.53 -12.95
CA SER A 252 -0.83 11.46 -13.11
C SER A 252 -0.05 11.23 -11.82
N ILE A 253 0.00 9.98 -11.36
CA ILE A 253 0.74 9.57 -10.14
C ILE A 253 2.27 9.66 -10.32
N LEU A 254 2.76 9.52 -11.55
CA LEU A 254 4.20 9.39 -11.82
C LEU A 254 4.99 10.63 -11.38
N MET A 255 4.47 11.83 -11.67
CA MET A 255 5.17 13.07 -11.38
C MET A 255 5.27 13.38 -9.87
N PRO A 256 4.20 13.22 -9.07
CA PRO A 256 4.29 13.24 -7.61
C PRO A 256 5.31 12.24 -7.04
N LEU A 257 5.37 11.02 -7.58
CA LEU A 257 6.33 10.01 -7.16
C LEU A 257 7.79 10.44 -7.42
N ILE A 258 8.06 10.97 -8.62
CA ILE A 258 9.39 11.48 -9.00
C ILE A 258 9.76 12.69 -8.13
N ARG A 259 8.84 13.60 -7.85
CA ARG A 259 9.12 14.75 -6.97
C ARG A 259 9.39 14.34 -5.52
N ALA A 260 8.67 13.33 -5.02
CA ALA A 260 8.84 12.83 -3.66
C ALA A 260 10.19 12.12 -3.46
N PHE A 261 10.56 11.21 -4.36
CA PHE A 261 11.70 10.29 -4.14
C PHE A 261 12.85 10.45 -5.14
N GLY A 262 12.68 11.26 -6.19
CA GLY A 262 13.66 11.41 -7.27
C GLY A 262 15.00 11.95 -6.82
N ARG A 263 15.06 12.81 -5.79
CA ARG A 263 16.35 13.32 -5.27
C ARG A 263 17.23 12.19 -4.72
N THR A 264 16.64 11.28 -3.94
CA THR A 264 17.35 10.13 -3.37
C THR A 264 17.69 9.11 -4.46
N PHE A 265 16.79 8.94 -5.44
CA PHE A 265 17.03 8.11 -6.62
C PHE A 265 18.25 8.59 -7.42
N LEU A 266 18.35 9.90 -7.70
CA LEU A 266 19.46 10.50 -8.45
C LEU A 266 20.80 10.34 -7.76
N ILE A 267 20.85 10.40 -6.42
CA ILE A 267 22.07 10.10 -5.66
C ILE A 267 22.50 8.64 -5.91
N GLY A 268 21.56 7.70 -5.92
CA GLY A 268 21.83 6.31 -6.30
C GLY A 268 22.32 6.19 -7.75
N SER A 269 21.66 6.85 -8.69
CA SER A 269 22.07 6.88 -10.11
C SER A 269 23.49 7.40 -10.29
N PHE A 270 23.89 8.42 -9.53
CA PHE A 270 25.25 8.95 -9.56
C PHE A 270 26.29 7.93 -9.07
N LEU A 271 26.00 7.18 -8.00
CA LEU A 271 26.87 6.09 -7.53
C LEU A 271 27.02 5.00 -8.59
N LYS A 272 25.93 4.69 -9.31
CA LYS A 272 25.97 3.74 -10.42
C LYS A 272 26.87 4.23 -11.56
N LEU A 273 26.78 5.51 -11.91
CA LEU A 273 27.61 6.10 -12.96
C LEU A 273 29.09 5.99 -12.60
N LEU A 274 29.45 6.33 -11.36
CA LEU A 274 30.83 6.20 -10.88
C LEU A 274 31.32 4.74 -10.94
N GLN A 275 30.46 3.79 -10.56
CA GLN A 275 30.77 2.36 -10.63
C GLN A 275 30.96 1.88 -12.08
N ASP A 276 30.15 2.35 -13.02
CA ASP A 276 30.25 2.00 -14.44
C ASP A 276 31.57 2.49 -15.02
N LEU A 277 31.97 3.74 -14.73
CA LEU A 277 33.26 4.29 -15.18
C LEU A 277 34.45 3.50 -14.61
N LEU A 278 34.41 3.15 -13.32
CA LEU A 278 35.48 2.36 -12.69
C LEU A 278 35.61 0.94 -13.26
N THR A 279 34.52 0.38 -13.79
CA THR A 279 34.53 -0.97 -14.38
C THR A 279 35.48 -1.05 -15.58
N PHE A 280 35.63 0.05 -16.34
CA PHE A 280 36.51 0.12 -17.50
C PHE A 280 37.97 0.41 -17.15
N VAL A 281 38.26 0.87 -15.93
CA VAL A 281 39.65 1.11 -15.49
C VAL A 281 40.43 -0.20 -15.36
N ASN A 282 39.78 -1.29 -14.93
CA ASN A 282 40.43 -2.58 -14.71
C ASN A 282 41.01 -3.22 -15.99
N PRO A 283 40.28 -3.30 -17.12
CA PRO A 283 40.85 -3.77 -18.40
C PRO A 283 42.08 -2.99 -18.86
N HIS A 284 42.10 -1.67 -18.66
CA HIS A 284 43.27 -0.85 -19.00
C HIS A 284 44.47 -1.13 -18.09
N LEU A 285 44.25 -1.26 -16.78
CA LEU A 285 45.31 -1.65 -15.84
C LEU A 285 45.85 -3.05 -16.13
N LEU A 286 45.00 -3.98 -16.57
CA LEU A 286 45.42 -5.30 -17.01
C LEU A 286 46.31 -5.21 -18.25
N ASN A 287 45.94 -4.39 -19.24
CA ASN A 287 46.76 -4.17 -20.43
C ASN A 287 48.14 -3.57 -20.09
N LEU A 288 48.19 -2.59 -19.18
CA LEU A 288 49.46 -2.06 -18.67
C LEU A 288 50.29 -3.11 -17.93
N SER A 289 49.64 -4.00 -17.19
CA SER A 289 50.31 -5.10 -16.50
C SER A 289 50.89 -6.12 -17.48
N ILE A 290 50.17 -6.45 -18.55
CA ILE A 290 50.66 -7.33 -19.63
C ILE A 290 51.88 -6.69 -20.32
N ASN A 291 51.82 -5.40 -20.64
CA ASN A 291 52.93 -4.68 -21.25
C ASN A 291 54.13 -4.51 -20.31
N PHE A 292 53.90 -4.41 -18.99
CA PHE A 292 54.97 -4.39 -18.00
C PHE A 292 55.73 -5.72 -17.97
N VAL A 293 55.03 -6.85 -18.06
CA VAL A 293 55.65 -8.19 -18.06
C VAL A 293 56.57 -8.39 -19.27
N THR A 294 56.31 -7.72 -20.39
CA THR A 294 57.14 -7.79 -21.60
C THR A 294 58.26 -6.76 -21.66
N SER A 295 58.36 -5.83 -20.70
CA SER A 295 59.31 -4.70 -20.70
C SER A 295 60.30 -4.77 -19.53
N ASP A 296 61.54 -4.28 -19.70
CA ASP A 296 62.54 -4.14 -18.62
C ASP A 296 62.27 -2.91 -17.73
N GLU A 297 61.06 -2.84 -17.18
CA GLU A 297 60.66 -1.77 -16.26
C GLU A 297 60.93 -2.13 -14.78
N PRO A 298 61.15 -1.14 -13.91
CA PRO A 298 61.45 -1.41 -12.51
C PRO A 298 60.25 -2.04 -11.76
N MET A 299 60.53 -3.04 -10.92
CA MET A 299 59.55 -3.88 -10.20
C MET A 299 58.47 -3.11 -9.44
N TRP A 300 58.78 -1.92 -8.92
CA TRP A 300 57.82 -1.10 -8.18
C TRP A 300 56.62 -0.67 -9.04
N LYS A 301 56.78 -0.53 -10.37
CA LYS A 301 55.69 -0.20 -11.30
C LYS A 301 54.67 -1.34 -11.39
N GLY A 302 55.14 -2.57 -11.55
CA GLY A 302 54.28 -3.75 -11.57
C GLY A 302 53.48 -3.95 -10.27
N ILE A 303 54.15 -3.79 -9.12
CA ILE A 303 53.48 -3.82 -7.81
C ILE A 303 52.44 -2.70 -7.69
N MET A 304 52.74 -1.50 -8.19
CA MET A 304 51.80 -0.37 -8.18
C MET A 304 50.56 -0.64 -9.05
N TYR A 305 50.71 -1.24 -10.24
CA TYR A 305 49.57 -1.64 -11.06
C TYR A 305 48.69 -2.68 -10.36
N ALA A 306 49.30 -3.70 -9.73
CA ALA A 306 48.56 -4.73 -8.98
C ALA A 306 47.78 -4.15 -7.78
N ILE A 307 48.42 -3.29 -6.97
CA ILE A 307 47.76 -2.61 -5.85
C ILE A 307 46.61 -1.72 -6.34
N THR A 308 46.82 -1.01 -7.44
CA THR A 308 45.80 -0.14 -8.04
C THR A 308 44.62 -0.95 -8.55
N MET A 309 44.85 -2.09 -9.21
CA MET A 309 43.77 -3.00 -9.63
C MET A 309 42.95 -3.50 -8.44
N PHE A 310 43.59 -3.89 -7.35
CA PHE A 310 42.89 -4.30 -6.12
C PHE A 310 42.07 -3.15 -5.52
N ALA A 311 42.65 -1.94 -5.44
CA ALA A 311 41.96 -0.75 -4.93
C ALA A 311 40.75 -0.36 -5.79
N VAL A 312 40.86 -0.43 -7.12
CA VAL A 312 39.76 -0.14 -8.04
C VAL A 312 38.67 -1.21 -7.92
N ALA A 313 39.02 -2.50 -7.88
CA ALA A 313 38.06 -3.59 -7.73
C ALA A 313 37.28 -3.52 -6.40
N THR A 314 37.96 -3.20 -5.30
CA THR A 314 37.31 -3.02 -3.98
C THR A 314 36.37 -1.81 -3.97
N LEU A 315 36.81 -0.67 -4.51
CA LEU A 315 35.97 0.53 -4.64
C LEU A 315 34.74 0.26 -5.52
N GLN A 316 34.91 -0.45 -6.63
CA GLN A 316 33.82 -0.85 -7.54
C GLN A 316 32.76 -1.67 -6.79
N THR A 317 33.18 -2.69 -6.03
CA THR A 317 32.27 -3.53 -5.24
C THR A 317 31.54 -2.73 -4.15
N LEU A 318 32.25 -1.85 -3.44
CA LEU A 318 31.64 -0.99 -2.41
C LEU A 318 30.58 -0.06 -3.00
N LEU A 319 30.90 0.60 -4.13
CA LEU A 319 29.95 1.49 -4.81
C LEU A 319 28.73 0.74 -5.32
N LEU A 320 28.92 -0.47 -5.87
CA LEU A 320 27.82 -1.32 -6.32
C LEU A 320 26.91 -1.75 -5.16
N GLY A 321 27.48 -2.17 -4.04
CA GLY A 321 26.74 -2.54 -2.83
C GLY A 321 25.93 -1.36 -2.28
N GLN A 322 26.55 -0.17 -2.18
CA GLN A 322 25.87 1.05 -1.74
C GLN A 322 24.78 1.49 -2.72
N TYR A 323 25.02 1.37 -4.02
CA TYR A 323 24.02 1.61 -5.06
C TYR A 323 22.77 0.73 -4.85
N PHE A 324 22.96 -0.59 -4.73
CA PHE A 324 21.84 -1.53 -4.54
C PHE A 324 21.07 -1.26 -3.26
N PHE A 325 21.77 -0.98 -2.15
CA PHE A 325 21.13 -0.65 -0.89
C PHE A 325 20.27 0.62 -0.99
N LYS A 326 20.81 1.71 -1.56
CA LYS A 326 20.08 2.97 -1.71
C LYS A 326 18.88 2.84 -2.64
N ILE A 327 19.03 2.16 -3.79
CA ILE A 327 17.94 2.02 -4.76
C ILE A 327 16.83 1.12 -4.22
N MET A 328 17.16 0.09 -3.43
CA MET A 328 16.18 -0.78 -2.77
C MET A 328 15.37 -0.01 -1.72
N ILE A 329 16.01 0.86 -0.92
CA ILE A 329 15.28 1.74 0.02
C ILE A 329 14.32 2.67 -0.73
N VAL A 330 14.75 3.26 -1.86
CA VAL A 330 13.86 4.09 -2.68
C VAL A 330 12.67 3.27 -3.21
N GLY A 331 12.91 2.05 -3.70
CA GLY A 331 11.85 1.14 -4.14
C GLY A 331 10.86 0.79 -3.03
N LEU A 332 11.35 0.53 -1.81
CA LEU A 332 10.53 0.31 -0.62
C LEU A 332 9.68 1.54 -0.27
N ARG A 333 10.26 2.75 -0.28
CA ARG A 333 9.53 4.00 -0.03
C ARG A 333 8.43 4.22 -1.06
N VAL A 334 8.72 3.98 -2.35
CA VAL A 334 7.74 4.02 -3.44
C VAL A 334 6.59 3.05 -3.16
N ARG A 335 6.88 1.78 -2.88
CA ARG A 335 5.85 0.76 -2.55
C ARG A 335 4.99 1.17 -1.36
N THR A 336 5.60 1.56 -0.24
CA THR A 336 4.88 1.99 0.96
C THR A 336 3.99 3.21 0.71
N SER A 337 4.46 4.17 -0.09
CA SER A 337 3.67 5.36 -0.45
C SER A 337 2.43 5.00 -1.28
N ILE A 338 2.57 4.09 -2.24
CA ILE A 338 1.49 3.62 -3.11
C ILE A 338 0.46 2.83 -2.30
N ILE A 339 0.91 1.89 -1.46
CA ILE A 339 0.01 1.11 -0.58
C ILE A 339 -0.78 2.06 0.35
N GLY A 340 -0.10 3.03 0.97
CA GLY A 340 -0.76 4.02 1.81
C GLY A 340 -1.76 4.90 1.06
N ALA A 341 -1.50 5.21 -0.21
CA ALA A 341 -2.43 5.95 -1.06
C ALA A 341 -3.65 5.12 -1.46
N ILE A 342 -3.44 3.87 -1.87
CA ILE A 342 -4.53 2.94 -2.22
C ILE A 342 -5.43 2.70 -1.00
N TYR A 343 -4.85 2.43 0.16
CA TYR A 343 -5.61 2.19 1.40
C TYR A 343 -6.44 3.41 1.83
N ARG A 344 -5.89 4.63 1.72
CA ARG A 344 -6.66 5.85 2.02
C ARG A 344 -7.78 6.07 1.01
N LYS A 345 -7.52 5.83 -0.27
CA LYS A 345 -8.53 5.97 -1.32
C LYS A 345 -9.66 4.94 -1.16
N SER A 346 -9.36 3.69 -0.79
CA SER A 346 -10.39 2.66 -0.58
C SER A 346 -11.40 3.00 0.53
N LEU A 347 -11.02 3.84 1.48
CA LEU A 347 -11.91 4.30 2.55
C LEU A 347 -12.88 5.41 2.12
N VAL A 348 -12.66 6.06 0.97
CA VAL A 348 -13.42 7.25 0.54
C VAL A 348 -14.03 7.09 -0.87
N ILE A 349 -13.71 6.00 -1.57
CA ILE A 349 -14.25 5.71 -2.90
C ILE A 349 -15.79 5.59 -2.89
N SER A 350 -16.45 6.13 -3.92
CA SER A 350 -17.91 6.03 -4.10
C SER A 350 -18.36 4.58 -4.32
N ASN A 351 -19.64 4.30 -4.02
CA ASN A 351 -20.19 2.96 -4.19
C ASN A 351 -20.31 2.56 -5.67
N ALA A 352 -20.55 3.52 -6.58
CA ALA A 352 -20.46 3.32 -8.02
C ALA A 352 -19.05 2.84 -8.43
N ALA A 353 -18.01 3.54 -7.99
CA ALA A 353 -16.63 3.16 -8.28
C ALA A 353 -16.21 1.88 -7.54
N ARG A 354 -16.77 1.58 -6.36
CA ARG A 354 -16.53 0.33 -5.62
C ARG A 354 -17.08 -0.91 -6.35
N LYS A 355 -18.16 -0.78 -7.13
CA LYS A 355 -18.65 -1.85 -8.02
C LYS A 355 -17.70 -2.09 -9.19
N GLU A 356 -17.05 -1.04 -9.69
CA GLU A 356 -16.02 -1.17 -10.72
C GLU A 356 -14.75 -1.83 -10.17
N PHE A 357 -14.31 -1.43 -8.98
CA PHE A 357 -13.12 -1.94 -8.31
C PHE A 357 -13.47 -2.91 -7.19
N ASN A 358 -13.63 -4.19 -7.54
CA ASN A 358 -13.91 -5.25 -6.57
C ASN A 358 -12.80 -5.37 -5.51
N ILE A 359 -13.14 -5.90 -4.33
CA ILE A 359 -12.19 -6.10 -3.22
C ILE A 359 -10.95 -6.89 -3.67
N GLY A 360 -11.14 -7.93 -4.49
CA GLY A 360 -10.04 -8.71 -5.06
C GLY A 360 -9.10 -7.90 -5.95
N GLU A 361 -9.63 -6.93 -6.70
CA GLU A 361 -8.82 -6.01 -7.51
C GLU A 361 -8.02 -5.07 -6.63
N ILE A 362 -8.62 -4.49 -5.58
CA ILE A 362 -7.91 -3.61 -4.63
C ILE A 362 -6.77 -4.37 -3.94
N VAL A 363 -7.01 -5.62 -3.52
CA VAL A 363 -5.96 -6.49 -2.94
C VAL A 363 -4.85 -6.75 -3.97
N ASN A 364 -5.19 -6.96 -5.25
CA ASN A 364 -4.21 -7.13 -6.32
C ASN A 364 -3.40 -5.85 -6.57
N LEU A 365 -4.03 -4.66 -6.51
CA LEU A 365 -3.34 -3.37 -6.61
C LEU A 365 -2.27 -3.22 -5.51
N ILE A 366 -2.58 -3.66 -4.28
CA ILE A 366 -1.68 -3.59 -3.13
C ILE A 366 -0.58 -4.66 -3.20
N ALA A 367 -0.94 -5.92 -3.49
CA ALA A 367 -0.02 -7.05 -3.39
C ALA A 367 0.89 -7.20 -4.60
N VAL A 368 0.36 -7.02 -5.82
CA VAL A 368 1.10 -7.27 -7.06
C VAL A 368 1.54 -5.96 -7.70
N ASP A 369 0.64 -5.00 -7.87
CA ASP A 369 0.95 -3.81 -8.65
C ASP A 369 1.91 -2.87 -7.92
N ALA A 370 1.72 -2.63 -6.62
CA ALA A 370 2.67 -1.86 -5.82
C ALA A 370 4.06 -2.54 -5.75
N GLN A 371 4.13 -3.87 -5.76
CA GLN A 371 5.39 -4.62 -5.79
C GLN A 371 6.14 -4.39 -7.11
N ARG A 372 5.44 -4.37 -8.24
CA ARG A 372 6.06 -4.10 -9.56
C ARG A 372 6.74 -2.74 -9.61
N PHE A 373 6.24 -1.72 -8.92
CA PHE A 373 6.91 -0.42 -8.82
C PHE A 373 8.24 -0.50 -8.06
N MET A 374 8.29 -1.25 -6.96
CA MET A 374 9.53 -1.53 -6.24
C MET A 374 10.52 -2.25 -7.15
N ASP A 375 10.08 -3.32 -7.80
CA ASP A 375 10.89 -4.14 -8.71
C ASP A 375 11.34 -3.38 -9.96
N LEU A 376 10.61 -2.36 -10.41
CA LEU A 376 11.04 -1.49 -11.49
C LEU A 376 12.12 -0.51 -11.00
N THR A 377 11.90 0.09 -9.83
CA THR A 377 12.79 1.12 -9.27
C THR A 377 14.23 0.61 -9.14
N THR A 378 14.40 -0.66 -8.76
CA THR A 378 15.73 -1.28 -8.60
C THR A 378 16.47 -1.50 -9.92
N TYR A 379 15.77 -1.56 -11.06
CA TYR A 379 16.37 -1.81 -12.39
C TYR A 379 16.33 -0.59 -13.31
N LEU A 380 15.66 0.50 -12.91
CA LEU A 380 15.45 1.66 -13.77
C LEU A 380 16.76 2.31 -14.25
N ASN A 381 17.82 2.28 -13.43
CA ASN A 381 19.13 2.78 -13.86
C ASN A 381 19.82 1.94 -14.94
N MET A 382 19.40 0.69 -15.14
CA MET A 382 19.91 -0.15 -16.23
C MET A 382 19.58 0.44 -17.61
N LEU A 383 18.51 1.26 -17.71
CA LEU A 383 18.09 1.88 -18.97
C LEU A 383 19.14 2.79 -19.59
N TRP A 384 19.86 3.56 -18.77
CA TRP A 384 20.93 4.45 -19.24
C TRP A 384 22.31 3.83 -19.02
N SER A 385 22.48 3.05 -17.94
CA SER A 385 23.75 2.40 -17.60
C SER A 385 24.16 1.35 -18.64
N ALA A 386 23.24 0.48 -19.09
CA ALA A 386 23.59 -0.57 -20.05
C ALA A 386 24.00 -0.01 -21.43
N PRO A 387 23.28 0.95 -22.05
CA PRO A 387 23.75 1.58 -23.28
C PRO A 387 25.10 2.28 -23.12
N LEU A 388 25.33 2.95 -21.99
CA LEU A 388 26.61 3.59 -21.68
C LEU A 388 27.74 2.56 -21.59
N GLN A 389 27.53 1.43 -20.90
CA GLN A 389 28.51 0.35 -20.81
C GLN A 389 28.79 -0.27 -22.18
N ILE A 390 27.76 -0.57 -22.96
CA ILE A 390 27.91 -1.12 -24.31
C ILE A 390 28.71 -0.14 -25.18
N SER A 391 28.33 1.14 -25.18
CA SER A 391 29.02 2.18 -25.96
C SER A 391 30.50 2.33 -25.59
N LEU A 392 30.83 2.43 -24.30
CA LEU A 392 32.22 2.53 -23.84
C LEU A 392 33.00 1.25 -24.14
N SER A 393 32.38 0.07 -23.98
CA SER A 393 33.03 -1.20 -24.29
C SER A 393 33.38 -1.32 -25.78
N LEU A 394 32.47 -0.90 -26.67
CA LEU A 394 32.70 -0.89 -28.11
C LEU A 394 33.77 0.13 -28.50
N PHE A 395 33.79 1.29 -27.85
CA PHE A 395 34.83 2.29 -28.07
C PHE A 395 36.22 1.74 -27.72
N PHE A 396 36.38 1.13 -26.54
CA PHE A 396 37.67 0.55 -26.16
C PHE A 396 38.06 -0.66 -26.99
N LEU A 397 37.11 -1.53 -27.36
CA LEU A 397 37.36 -2.64 -28.27
C LEU A 397 37.76 -2.14 -29.66
N TRP A 398 37.14 -1.07 -30.16
CA TRP A 398 37.50 -0.46 -31.44
C TRP A 398 38.93 0.04 -31.42
N MET A 399 39.38 0.62 -30.31
CA MET A 399 40.79 1.04 -30.16
C MET A 399 41.78 -0.13 -30.21
N ILE A 400 41.38 -1.33 -29.78
CA ILE A 400 42.26 -2.50 -29.73
C ILE A 400 42.21 -3.29 -31.06
N LEU A 401 41.02 -3.52 -31.60
CA LEU A 401 40.75 -4.45 -32.71
C LEU A 401 40.36 -3.76 -34.03
N GLY A 402 40.13 -2.44 -34.03
CA GLY A 402 39.73 -1.69 -35.22
C GLY A 402 38.33 -2.07 -35.75
N PRO A 403 38.09 -1.98 -37.07
CA PRO A 403 36.78 -2.21 -37.68
C PRO A 403 36.15 -3.59 -37.44
N SER A 404 36.94 -4.61 -37.06
CA SER A 404 36.45 -5.97 -36.79
C SER A 404 35.39 -6.04 -35.69
N VAL A 405 35.33 -5.03 -34.80
CA VAL A 405 34.31 -4.92 -33.75
C VAL A 405 32.88 -4.79 -34.31
N LEU A 406 32.72 -4.27 -35.53
CA LEU A 406 31.41 -4.12 -36.16
C LEU A 406 30.69 -5.45 -36.35
N ALA A 407 31.42 -6.55 -36.61
CA ALA A 407 30.82 -7.88 -36.73
C ALA A 407 30.15 -8.33 -35.41
N GLY A 408 30.79 -8.06 -34.26
CA GLY A 408 30.22 -8.33 -32.94
C GLY A 408 28.98 -7.48 -32.66
N LEU A 409 29.02 -6.19 -33.01
CA LEU A 409 27.87 -5.28 -32.89
C LEU A 409 26.68 -5.75 -33.74
N SER A 410 26.92 -6.21 -34.97
CA SER A 410 25.87 -6.75 -35.85
C SER A 410 25.16 -7.95 -35.22
N VAL A 411 25.92 -8.90 -34.64
CA VAL A 411 25.34 -10.05 -33.92
C VAL A 411 24.53 -9.60 -32.72
N MET A 412 25.03 -8.64 -31.92
CA MET A 412 24.28 -8.11 -30.76
C MET A 412 22.95 -7.46 -31.17
N ILE A 413 22.95 -6.66 -32.24
CA ILE A 413 21.74 -5.98 -32.74
C ILE A 413 20.72 -7.01 -33.23
N VAL A 414 21.14 -8.05 -33.95
CA VAL A 414 20.25 -9.11 -34.46
C VAL A 414 19.61 -9.92 -33.34
N LEU A 415 20.29 -10.09 -32.20
CA LEU A 415 19.75 -10.84 -31.06
C LEU A 415 18.67 -10.10 -30.27
N ILE A 416 18.61 -8.76 -30.35
CA ILE A 416 17.57 -7.96 -29.68
C ILE A 416 16.14 -8.36 -30.12
N PRO A 417 15.80 -8.37 -31.43
CA PRO A 417 14.45 -8.77 -31.88
C PRO A 417 14.16 -10.25 -31.60
N VAL A 418 15.16 -11.13 -31.69
CA VAL A 418 15.02 -12.56 -31.35
C VAL A 418 14.60 -12.74 -29.89
N ASN A 419 15.27 -12.04 -28.97
CA ASN A 419 14.91 -12.03 -27.54
C ASN A 419 13.50 -11.47 -27.31
N GLY A 420 13.12 -10.43 -28.04
CA GLY A 420 11.77 -9.86 -28.02
C GLY A 420 10.68 -10.85 -28.43
N TYR A 421 10.92 -11.63 -29.48
CA TYR A 421 9.98 -12.66 -29.95
C TYR A 421 9.76 -13.74 -28.88
N PHE A 422 10.84 -14.30 -28.33
CA PHE A 422 10.76 -15.34 -27.30
C PHE A 422 10.02 -14.86 -26.06
N ALA A 423 10.28 -13.64 -25.60
CA ALA A 423 9.60 -13.09 -24.43
C ALA A 423 8.11 -12.86 -24.65
N ASN A 424 7.70 -12.41 -25.85
CA ASN A 424 6.28 -12.27 -26.18
C ASN A 424 5.58 -13.64 -26.18
N LYS A 425 6.23 -14.69 -26.71
CA LYS A 425 5.71 -16.06 -26.64
C LYS A 425 5.61 -16.56 -25.20
N ILE A 426 6.63 -16.34 -24.37
CA ILE A 426 6.62 -16.68 -22.94
C ILE A 426 5.48 -15.96 -22.22
N LYS A 427 5.25 -14.68 -22.50
CA LYS A 427 4.13 -13.91 -21.92
C LYS A 427 2.78 -14.54 -22.27
N ILE A 428 2.58 -14.95 -23.53
CA ILE A 428 1.34 -15.62 -23.96
C ILE A 428 1.15 -16.95 -23.24
N LEU A 429 2.21 -17.75 -23.14
CA LEU A 429 2.17 -19.03 -22.40
C LEU A 429 1.91 -18.83 -20.91
N GLN A 430 2.47 -17.79 -20.30
CA GLN A 430 2.24 -17.45 -18.91
C GLN A 430 0.76 -17.09 -18.65
N ILE A 431 0.10 -16.39 -19.57
CA ILE A 431 -1.34 -16.10 -19.47
C ILE A 431 -2.16 -17.40 -19.53
N LYS A 432 -1.87 -18.28 -20.49
CA LYS A 432 -2.53 -19.60 -20.59
C LYS A 432 -2.29 -20.46 -19.35
N GLN A 433 -1.09 -20.39 -18.77
CA GLN A 433 -0.76 -21.08 -17.53
C GLN A 433 -1.61 -20.56 -16.36
N MET A 434 -1.76 -19.24 -16.22
CA MET A 434 -2.57 -18.64 -15.15
C MET A 434 -4.03 -19.08 -15.25
N GLN A 435 -4.62 -19.10 -16.45
CA GLN A 435 -5.99 -19.58 -16.66
C GLN A 435 -6.20 -21.03 -16.18
N ASN A 436 -5.36 -21.98 -16.62
CA ASN A 436 -5.46 -23.38 -16.18
C ASN A 436 -5.20 -23.54 -14.68
N LYS A 437 -4.29 -22.73 -14.11
CA LYS A 437 -4.01 -22.74 -12.67
C LYS A 437 -5.22 -22.25 -11.87
N ASP A 438 -5.89 -21.20 -12.32
CA ASP A 438 -7.06 -20.64 -11.65
C ASP A 438 -8.24 -21.61 -11.69
N GLU A 439 -8.48 -22.29 -12.83
CA GLU A 439 -9.44 -23.39 -12.93
C GLU A 439 -9.16 -24.50 -11.90
N ARG A 440 -7.90 -24.96 -11.80
CA ARG A 440 -7.50 -25.99 -10.84
C ARG A 440 -7.74 -25.56 -9.39
N VAL A 441 -7.37 -24.33 -9.04
CA VAL A 441 -7.53 -23.80 -7.68
C VAL A 441 -9.00 -23.66 -7.32
N ASN A 442 -9.85 -23.22 -8.26
CA ASN A 442 -11.29 -23.11 -8.05
C ASN A 442 -11.93 -24.48 -7.81
N LEU A 443 -11.64 -25.49 -8.65
CA LEU A 443 -12.13 -26.86 -8.46
C LEU A 443 -11.67 -27.44 -7.11
N MET A 444 -10.40 -27.22 -6.74
CA MET A 444 -9.86 -27.67 -5.46
C MET A 444 -10.58 -27.02 -4.26
N ASN A 445 -10.91 -25.74 -4.33
CA ASN A 445 -11.67 -25.06 -3.28
C ASN A 445 -13.10 -25.61 -3.14
N GLN A 446 -13.78 -25.89 -4.26
CA GLN A 446 -15.11 -26.51 -4.24
C GLN A 446 -15.09 -27.89 -3.55
N ILE A 447 -14.09 -28.70 -3.87
CA ILE A 447 -13.87 -30.03 -3.26
C ILE A 447 -13.60 -29.92 -1.75
N LEU A 448 -12.74 -28.98 -1.32
CA LEU A 448 -12.42 -28.80 0.10
C LEU A 448 -13.64 -28.35 0.92
N ASN A 449 -14.44 -27.43 0.38
CA ASN A 449 -15.67 -26.99 1.03
C ASN A 449 -16.71 -28.12 1.13
N GLY A 450 -16.75 -29.00 0.13
CA GLY A 450 -17.66 -30.14 0.06
C GLY A 450 -17.09 -31.46 0.61
N ILE A 451 -15.92 -31.48 1.26
CA ILE A 451 -15.15 -32.71 1.47
C ILE A 451 -15.93 -33.82 2.22
N LYS A 452 -16.79 -33.43 3.16
CA LYS A 452 -17.62 -34.38 3.91
C LYS A 452 -18.61 -35.10 2.98
N VAL A 453 -19.27 -34.34 2.10
CA VAL A 453 -20.24 -34.88 1.13
C VAL A 453 -19.53 -35.80 0.14
N LEU A 454 -18.39 -35.37 -0.40
CA LEU A 454 -17.61 -36.19 -1.34
C LEU A 454 -17.15 -37.51 -0.71
N LYS A 455 -16.77 -37.49 0.57
CA LYS A 455 -16.40 -38.70 1.33
C LYS A 455 -17.59 -39.63 1.57
N LEU A 456 -18.75 -39.07 1.92
CA LEU A 456 -19.98 -39.84 2.14
C LEU A 456 -20.40 -40.62 0.89
N TYR A 457 -20.22 -40.04 -0.30
CA TYR A 457 -20.56 -40.67 -1.58
C TYR A 457 -19.38 -41.40 -2.26
N ALA A 458 -18.20 -41.44 -1.63
CA ALA A 458 -16.98 -41.99 -2.22
C ALA A 458 -16.62 -41.41 -3.60
N TRP A 459 -16.98 -40.14 -3.87
CA TRP A 459 -16.73 -39.46 -5.16
C TRP A 459 -15.29 -38.97 -5.35
N GLU A 460 -14.42 -39.18 -4.36
CA GLU A 460 -13.01 -38.72 -4.39
C GLU A 460 -12.25 -39.12 -5.66
N PRO A 461 -12.36 -40.37 -6.19
CA PRO A 461 -11.63 -40.77 -7.39
C PRO A 461 -12.07 -40.01 -8.65
N CYS A 462 -13.37 -39.72 -8.78
CA CYS A 462 -13.91 -38.98 -9.93
C CYS A 462 -13.37 -37.55 -9.94
N PHE A 463 -13.45 -36.85 -8.80
CA PHE A 463 -12.92 -35.49 -8.66
C PHE A 463 -11.39 -35.44 -8.78
N LYS A 464 -10.67 -36.46 -8.32
CA LYS A 464 -9.22 -36.60 -8.54
C LYS A 464 -8.88 -36.64 -10.03
N ASN A 465 -9.62 -37.41 -10.83
CA ASN A 465 -9.40 -37.49 -12.28
C ASN A 465 -9.68 -36.15 -12.97
N GLN A 466 -10.72 -35.43 -12.57
CA GLN A 466 -11.00 -34.07 -13.08
C GLN A 466 -9.83 -33.11 -12.80
N ILE A 467 -9.29 -33.10 -11.58
CA ILE A 467 -8.10 -32.30 -11.24
C ILE A 467 -6.88 -32.73 -12.07
N SER A 468 -6.67 -34.03 -12.25
CA SER A 468 -5.55 -34.56 -13.02
C SER A 468 -5.60 -34.08 -14.49
N ASN A 469 -6.78 -34.09 -15.11
CA ASN A 469 -6.98 -33.61 -16.47
C ASN A 469 -6.61 -32.12 -16.64
N VAL A 470 -7.00 -31.28 -15.68
CA VAL A 470 -6.61 -29.85 -15.66
C VAL A 470 -5.10 -29.72 -15.43
N ARG A 471 -4.53 -30.54 -14.54
CA ARG A 471 -3.09 -30.53 -14.23
C ARG A 471 -2.24 -30.92 -15.43
N GLU A 472 -2.66 -31.88 -16.25
CA GLU A 472 -1.95 -32.26 -17.47
C GLU A 472 -1.91 -31.11 -18.49
N LYS A 473 -3.03 -30.40 -18.67
CA LYS A 473 -3.08 -29.19 -19.52
C LYS A 473 -2.11 -28.12 -19.00
N GLU A 474 -2.12 -27.88 -17.68
CA GLU A 474 -1.20 -26.94 -17.01
C GLU A 474 0.27 -27.33 -17.25
N ILE A 475 0.63 -28.61 -17.06
CA ILE A 475 1.99 -29.11 -17.22
C ILE A 475 2.48 -28.99 -18.68
N LYS A 476 1.62 -29.24 -19.67
CA LYS A 476 1.98 -29.07 -21.09
C LYS A 476 2.41 -27.63 -21.40
N VAL A 477 1.65 -26.65 -20.91
CA VAL A 477 1.97 -25.21 -21.06
C VAL A 477 3.26 -24.85 -20.31
N LEU A 478 3.41 -25.34 -19.07
CA LEU A 478 4.63 -25.15 -18.27
C LEU A 478 5.87 -25.71 -18.96
N LYS A 479 5.78 -26.90 -19.57
CA LYS A 479 6.89 -27.53 -20.29
C LYS A 479 7.31 -26.70 -21.49
N GLN A 480 6.35 -26.23 -22.30
CA GLN A 480 6.63 -25.32 -23.41
C GLN A 480 7.29 -24.01 -22.93
N ALA A 481 6.76 -23.42 -21.86
CA ALA A 481 7.33 -22.21 -21.27
C ALA A 481 8.74 -22.45 -20.72
N ALA A 482 9.02 -23.62 -20.14
CA ALA A 482 10.34 -23.98 -19.62
C ALA A 482 11.38 -24.09 -20.74
N TYR A 483 11.04 -24.70 -21.88
CA TYR A 483 11.93 -24.76 -23.04
C TYR A 483 12.26 -23.36 -23.57
N LEU A 484 11.26 -22.52 -23.79
CA LEU A 484 11.49 -21.14 -24.24
C LEU A 484 12.28 -20.31 -23.21
N ASN A 485 12.07 -20.54 -21.91
CA ASN A 485 12.85 -19.89 -20.85
C ASN A 485 14.30 -20.38 -20.84
N ALA A 486 14.57 -21.65 -21.14
CA ALA A 486 15.93 -22.18 -21.24
C ALA A 486 16.67 -21.55 -22.43
N GLU A 487 16.02 -21.48 -23.59
CA GLU A 487 16.54 -20.78 -24.78
C GLU A 487 16.82 -19.31 -24.49
N LEU A 488 15.87 -18.60 -23.86
CA LEU A 488 16.04 -17.19 -23.49
C LEU A 488 17.13 -16.98 -22.43
N LYS A 489 17.32 -17.91 -21.48
CA LYS A 489 18.44 -17.86 -20.52
C LYS A 489 19.79 -18.01 -21.21
N ASN A 490 19.90 -18.87 -22.22
CA ASN A 490 21.11 -19.01 -23.03
C ASN A 490 21.38 -17.74 -23.86
N LEU A 491 20.34 -17.13 -24.42
CA LEU A 491 20.44 -15.88 -25.20
C LEU A 491 20.69 -14.63 -24.33
N ASN A 492 20.30 -14.65 -23.05
CA ASN A 492 20.53 -13.57 -22.08
C ASN A 492 22.02 -13.33 -21.77
N PHE A 493 22.93 -14.15 -22.28
CA PHE A 493 24.38 -13.89 -22.24
C PHE A 493 24.76 -12.52 -22.85
N ILE A 494 23.87 -11.91 -23.64
CA ILE A 494 24.20 -10.75 -24.48
C ILE A 494 23.49 -9.43 -24.07
N SER A 495 22.45 -9.42 -23.22
CA SER A 495 21.92 -8.14 -22.70
C SER A 495 21.14 -8.21 -21.37
N ASN A 496 21.65 -7.52 -20.36
CA ASN A 496 20.91 -7.19 -19.12
C ASN A 496 19.76 -6.16 -19.36
N PHE A 497 19.64 -5.66 -20.60
CA PHE A 497 18.64 -4.65 -20.99
C PHE A 497 17.23 -5.24 -21.08
N PHE A 498 17.11 -6.47 -21.58
CA PHE A 498 15.82 -7.07 -21.92
C PHE A 498 14.87 -7.27 -20.72
N PRO A 499 15.32 -7.82 -19.56
CA PRO A 499 14.45 -7.95 -18.38
C PRO A 499 13.91 -6.60 -17.87
N THR A 500 14.66 -5.51 -18.08
CA THR A 500 14.25 -4.16 -17.67
C THR A 500 13.10 -3.64 -18.52
N VAL A 501 13.14 -3.85 -19.84
CA VAL A 501 12.07 -3.46 -20.76
C VAL A 501 10.76 -4.19 -20.46
N VAL A 502 10.82 -5.49 -20.18
CA VAL A 502 9.65 -6.29 -19.78
C VAL A 502 9.03 -5.74 -18.49
N ARG A 503 9.86 -5.42 -17.48
CA ARG A 503 9.40 -4.84 -16.21
C ARG A 503 8.72 -3.49 -16.40
N ILE A 504 9.22 -2.64 -17.31
CA ILE A 504 8.59 -1.35 -17.65
C ILE A 504 7.22 -1.57 -18.27
N SER A 505 7.10 -2.50 -19.23
CA SER A 505 5.82 -2.81 -19.87
C SER A 505 4.78 -3.26 -18.84
N LEU A 506 5.14 -4.19 -17.95
CA LEU A 506 4.27 -4.67 -16.88
C LEU A 506 3.90 -3.59 -15.87
N THR A 507 4.87 -2.74 -15.51
CA THR A 507 4.62 -1.63 -14.58
C THR A 507 3.78 -0.53 -15.21
N SER A 508 3.84 -0.32 -16.53
CA SER A 508 2.98 0.62 -17.26
C SER A 508 1.50 0.21 -17.18
N VAL A 509 1.20 -1.09 -17.30
CA VAL A 509 -0.16 -1.61 -17.09
C VAL A 509 -0.63 -1.39 -15.64
N SER A 510 0.29 -1.58 -14.69
CA SER A 510 0.03 -1.37 -13.26
C SER A 510 -0.18 0.12 -12.93
N LEU A 511 0.60 1.01 -13.56
CA LEU A 511 0.46 2.45 -13.48
C LEU A 511 -0.92 2.90 -13.97
N LYS A 512 -1.38 2.41 -15.13
CA LYS A 512 -2.72 2.74 -15.64
C LYS A 512 -3.83 2.33 -14.66
N ARG A 513 -3.75 1.13 -14.09
CA ARG A 513 -4.75 0.62 -13.13
C ARG A 513 -4.77 1.42 -11.82
N ILE A 514 -3.61 1.67 -11.22
CA ILE A 514 -3.53 2.50 -10.00
C ILE A 514 -3.96 3.94 -10.30
N ASN A 515 -3.60 4.50 -11.46
CA ASN A 515 -4.01 5.85 -11.85
C ASN A 515 -5.51 5.97 -12.02
N LYS A 516 -6.15 4.97 -12.63
CA LYS A 516 -7.61 4.89 -12.74
C LYS A 516 -8.25 4.82 -11.35
N PHE A 517 -7.76 3.94 -10.48
CA PHE A 517 -8.28 3.77 -9.11
C PHE A 517 -8.13 5.04 -8.24
N LEU A 518 -6.97 5.71 -8.27
CA LEU A 518 -6.76 6.91 -7.46
C LEU A 518 -7.53 8.14 -7.96
N ASN A 519 -7.89 8.20 -9.25
CA ASN A 519 -8.75 9.25 -9.80
C ASN A 519 -10.24 8.90 -9.75
N ALA A 520 -10.62 7.69 -9.31
CA ALA A 520 -12.01 7.30 -9.15
C ALA A 520 -12.78 8.25 -8.22
N GLU A 521 -14.09 8.32 -8.39
CA GLU A 521 -14.93 9.26 -7.64
C GLU A 521 -14.91 8.98 -6.14
N GLU A 522 -14.95 10.06 -5.36
CA GLU A 522 -14.91 10.04 -3.90
C GLU A 522 -16.27 10.46 -3.35
N LEU A 523 -16.71 9.81 -2.27
CA LEU A 523 -17.88 10.22 -1.52
C LEU A 523 -17.68 11.63 -0.97
N SER A 524 -18.65 12.49 -1.22
CA SER A 524 -18.61 13.86 -0.72
C SER A 524 -18.92 13.86 0.79
N SER A 525 -18.02 14.43 1.59
CA SER A 525 -18.26 14.66 3.03
C SER A 525 -19.40 15.66 3.29
N ALA A 526 -19.90 16.33 2.25
CA ALA A 526 -21.00 17.28 2.32
C ALA A 526 -22.38 16.62 2.18
N ASN A 527 -22.45 15.31 1.90
CA ASN A 527 -23.72 14.59 1.76
C ASN A 527 -24.56 14.64 3.04
N VAL A 528 -23.91 14.69 4.22
CA VAL A 528 -24.56 14.74 5.54
C VAL A 528 -23.97 15.86 6.39
N GLU A 529 -24.83 16.72 6.91
CA GLU A 529 -24.48 17.79 7.84
C GLU A 529 -24.52 17.27 9.29
N LYS A 530 -23.66 17.84 10.14
CA LYS A 530 -23.61 17.56 11.59
C LYS A 530 -23.86 18.83 12.40
N CYS A 531 -24.95 19.52 12.09
CA CYS A 531 -25.31 20.77 12.75
C CYS A 531 -25.92 20.49 14.14
N ILE A 532 -25.30 21.06 15.17
CA ILE A 532 -25.64 20.80 16.58
C ILE A 532 -26.93 21.53 16.99
N ALA A 533 -27.30 22.61 16.31
CA ALA A 533 -28.44 23.46 16.66
C ALA A 533 -29.82 22.78 16.45
N GLU A 534 -29.89 21.72 15.65
CA GLU A 534 -31.15 21.05 15.35
C GLU A 534 -31.73 20.30 16.57
N ALA A 535 -33.05 20.36 16.71
CA ALA A 535 -33.81 19.71 17.78
C ALA A 535 -33.93 18.19 17.56
N SER A 536 -34.13 17.78 16.31
CA SER A 536 -34.24 16.37 15.89
C SER A 536 -32.90 15.64 15.93
N ALA A 537 -32.94 14.32 16.10
CA ALA A 537 -31.77 13.45 16.00
C ALA A 537 -31.38 13.21 14.53
N ILE A 538 -32.37 12.98 13.66
CA ILE A 538 -32.21 12.83 12.21
C ILE A 538 -33.23 13.75 11.53
N LEU A 539 -32.77 14.50 10.53
CA LEU A 539 -33.61 15.35 9.69
C LEU A 539 -33.23 15.14 8.22
N ILE A 540 -34.23 14.86 7.39
CA ILE A 540 -34.12 14.84 5.94
C ILE A 540 -35.22 15.76 5.39
N GLU A 541 -34.84 16.74 4.59
CA GLU A 541 -35.77 17.68 3.94
C GLU A 541 -35.56 17.63 2.42
N ASN A 542 -36.62 17.34 1.66
CA ASN A 542 -36.64 17.27 0.20
C ASN A 542 -35.47 16.47 -0.40
N GLY A 543 -35.13 15.36 0.26
CA GLY A 543 -33.97 14.54 -0.09
C GLY A 543 -34.17 13.78 -1.40
N LYS A 544 -33.21 13.92 -2.33
CA LYS A 544 -33.09 13.08 -3.54
C LYS A 544 -31.73 12.41 -3.56
N PHE A 545 -31.72 11.08 -3.66
CA PHE A 545 -30.50 10.28 -3.56
C PHE A 545 -30.38 9.26 -4.69
N GLN A 546 -29.14 9.03 -5.10
CA GLN A 546 -28.76 8.05 -6.12
C GLN A 546 -27.54 7.24 -5.68
N TRP A 547 -27.40 6.01 -6.18
CA TRP A 547 -26.18 5.20 -6.01
C TRP A 547 -25.15 5.48 -7.12
N ASN A 548 -25.66 5.71 -8.33
CA ASN A 548 -24.91 5.96 -9.57
C ASN A 548 -25.60 7.11 -10.31
N ASP A 549 -24.94 7.71 -11.31
CA ASP A 549 -25.47 8.84 -12.11
C ASP A 549 -26.69 8.51 -13.01
N GLU A 550 -27.15 7.26 -13.03
CA GLU A 550 -28.18 6.80 -13.97
C GLU A 550 -29.61 6.88 -13.40
N GLU A 551 -29.82 6.54 -12.12
CA GLU A 551 -31.17 6.43 -11.55
C GLU A 551 -31.31 7.00 -10.13
N ILE A 552 -32.33 7.84 -9.95
CA ILE A 552 -32.74 8.35 -8.63
C ILE A 552 -33.62 7.30 -7.95
N ILE A 553 -33.09 6.73 -6.87
CA ILE A 553 -33.76 5.66 -6.12
C ILE A 553 -34.66 6.23 -5.03
N LEU A 554 -34.20 7.26 -4.32
CA LEU A 554 -34.98 7.90 -3.27
C LEU A 554 -35.42 9.29 -3.72
N LYS A 555 -36.73 9.54 -3.70
CA LYS A 555 -37.35 10.75 -4.25
C LYS A 555 -38.15 11.45 -3.17
N ASN A 556 -37.92 12.76 -3.01
CA ASN A 556 -38.69 13.64 -2.12
C ASN A 556 -38.83 13.10 -0.67
N ILE A 557 -37.74 12.58 -0.13
CA ILE A 557 -37.73 12.05 1.24
C ILE A 557 -37.81 13.21 2.23
N ASN A 558 -38.83 13.17 3.08
CA ASN A 558 -39.01 14.09 4.21
C ASN A 558 -39.20 13.26 5.47
N MET A 559 -38.24 13.33 6.40
CA MET A 559 -38.20 12.48 7.59
C MET A 559 -37.63 13.26 8.77
N LYS A 560 -38.32 13.18 9.91
CA LYS A 560 -37.91 13.84 11.15
C LYS A 560 -38.00 12.86 12.30
N VAL A 561 -36.85 12.53 12.89
CA VAL A 561 -36.76 11.61 14.04
C VAL A 561 -36.37 12.38 15.28
N HIS A 562 -37.21 12.29 16.31
CA HIS A 562 -36.97 12.91 17.60
C HIS A 562 -35.87 12.16 18.38
N LYS A 563 -35.34 12.80 19.42
CA LYS A 563 -34.33 12.15 20.27
C LYS A 563 -35.00 11.12 21.18
N LYS A 564 -34.30 10.03 21.47
CA LYS A 564 -34.73 8.97 22.39
C LYS A 564 -36.01 8.24 21.95
N SER A 565 -36.39 8.34 20.68
CA SER A 565 -37.52 7.61 20.12
C SER A 565 -37.08 6.31 19.44
N LEU A 566 -37.96 5.32 19.43
CA LEU A 566 -37.89 4.12 18.62
C LEU A 566 -38.77 4.28 17.37
N VAL A 567 -38.15 4.37 16.21
CA VAL A 567 -38.82 4.58 14.92
C VAL A 567 -38.68 3.33 14.05
N ALA A 568 -39.78 2.88 13.43
CA ALA A 568 -39.75 1.79 12.46
C ALA A 568 -39.86 2.29 11.02
N ILE A 569 -39.16 1.63 10.09
CA ILE A 569 -39.30 1.84 8.64
C ILE A 569 -39.77 0.52 8.02
N VAL A 570 -40.93 0.56 7.37
CA VAL A 570 -41.59 -0.61 6.76
C VAL A 570 -41.88 -0.37 5.28
N GLY A 571 -42.08 -1.45 4.53
CA GLY A 571 -42.40 -1.39 3.10
C GLY A 571 -42.07 -2.67 2.36
N SER A 572 -42.55 -2.78 1.11
CA SER A 572 -42.33 -3.93 0.23
C SER A 572 -40.83 -4.22 -0.01
N VAL A 573 -40.51 -5.45 -0.40
CA VAL A 573 -39.13 -5.82 -0.78
C VAL A 573 -38.71 -4.95 -1.97
N GLY A 574 -37.51 -4.37 -1.91
CA GLY A 574 -37.02 -3.47 -2.96
C GLY A 574 -37.50 -2.01 -2.88
N SER A 575 -38.31 -1.62 -1.89
CA SER A 575 -38.83 -0.24 -1.78
C SER A 575 -37.79 0.84 -1.44
N GLY A 576 -36.54 0.47 -1.17
CA GLY A 576 -35.44 1.40 -0.86
C GLY A 576 -35.11 1.58 0.63
N LYS A 577 -35.55 0.70 1.53
CA LYS A 577 -35.35 0.82 2.99
C LYS A 577 -33.88 0.90 3.40
N SER A 578 -33.05 -0.05 2.96
CA SER A 578 -31.61 -0.05 3.25
C SER A 578 -30.90 1.13 2.54
N SER A 579 -31.39 1.54 1.37
CA SER A 579 -30.93 2.76 0.68
C SER A 579 -31.19 4.01 1.53
N LEU A 580 -32.34 4.11 2.21
CA LEU A 580 -32.64 5.22 3.11
C LEU A 580 -31.67 5.29 4.28
N LEU A 581 -31.32 4.15 4.90
CA LEU A 581 -30.27 4.10 5.93
C LEU A 581 -28.91 4.52 5.38
N SER A 582 -28.59 4.11 4.16
CA SER A 582 -27.33 4.47 3.48
C SER A 582 -27.24 5.95 3.15
N ALA A 583 -28.37 6.57 2.79
CA ALA A 583 -28.49 8.01 2.59
C ALA A 583 -28.29 8.79 3.89
N ILE A 584 -28.82 8.28 5.02
CA ILE A 584 -28.58 8.81 6.36
C ILE A 584 -27.08 8.72 6.70
N LEU A 585 -26.43 7.58 6.42
CA LEU A 585 -24.98 7.42 6.66
C LEU A 585 -24.09 8.28 5.75
N GLY A 586 -24.64 8.84 4.67
CA GLY A 586 -23.90 9.62 3.67
C GLY A 586 -23.17 8.77 2.64
N GLU A 587 -23.52 7.48 2.52
CA GLU A 587 -22.95 6.56 1.54
C GLU A 587 -23.60 6.65 0.14
N MET A 588 -24.74 7.35 0.04
CA MET A 588 -25.39 7.71 -1.23
C MET A 588 -25.11 9.16 -1.60
N ASP A 589 -25.09 9.44 -2.89
CA ASP A 589 -24.90 10.80 -3.39
C ASP A 589 -26.21 11.59 -3.28
N ARG A 590 -26.11 12.76 -2.64
CA ARG A 590 -27.23 13.68 -2.42
C ARG A 590 -27.30 14.69 -3.55
N LEU A 591 -28.32 14.58 -4.40
CA LEU A 591 -28.55 15.53 -5.50
C LEU A 591 -29.21 16.83 -5.02
N SER A 592 -30.19 16.72 -4.14
CA SER A 592 -30.91 17.85 -3.57
C SER A 592 -31.40 17.56 -2.16
N GLY A 593 -31.76 18.62 -1.45
CA GLY A 593 -32.27 18.53 -0.09
C GLY A 593 -31.18 18.65 0.97
N ARG A 594 -31.58 18.50 2.23
CA ARG A 594 -30.72 18.64 3.40
C ARG A 594 -30.83 17.38 4.26
N VAL A 595 -29.68 16.86 4.69
CA VAL A 595 -29.59 15.73 5.64
C VAL A 595 -28.78 16.17 6.83
N ASN A 596 -29.32 16.02 8.04
CA ASN A 596 -28.64 16.36 9.28
C ASN A 596 -28.75 15.24 10.31
N ILE A 597 -27.63 14.90 10.95
CA ILE A 597 -27.56 13.91 12.03
C ILE A 597 -26.83 14.50 13.23
N LYS A 598 -27.39 14.25 14.41
CA LYS A 598 -26.85 14.73 15.69
C LYS A 598 -26.33 13.58 16.54
N GLY A 599 -25.01 13.61 16.82
CA GLY A 599 -24.34 12.64 17.70
C GLY A 599 -23.55 11.57 16.94
N SER A 600 -23.06 10.57 17.68
CA SER A 600 -22.42 9.39 17.12
C SER A 600 -23.47 8.39 16.59
N VAL A 601 -23.13 7.66 15.53
CA VAL A 601 -24.03 6.70 14.87
C VAL A 601 -23.44 5.30 14.97
N ALA A 602 -24.24 4.34 15.41
CA ALA A 602 -23.98 2.91 15.30
C ALA A 602 -24.87 2.31 14.20
N TYR A 603 -24.27 1.53 13.30
CA TYR A 603 -24.97 0.89 12.20
C TYR A 603 -24.84 -0.63 12.31
N VAL A 604 -25.97 -1.33 12.20
CA VAL A 604 -26.04 -2.79 12.08
C VAL A 604 -26.55 -3.12 10.68
N PRO A 605 -25.66 -3.52 9.74
CA PRO A 605 -26.06 -3.94 8.41
C PRO A 605 -26.85 -5.25 8.41
N GLN A 606 -27.69 -5.42 7.39
CA GLN A 606 -28.44 -6.65 7.12
C GLN A 606 -27.51 -7.86 6.97
N GLU A 607 -26.44 -7.71 6.20
CA GLU A 607 -25.33 -8.67 6.14
C GLU A 607 -24.30 -8.39 7.23
N ALA A 608 -24.25 -9.27 8.23
CA ALA A 608 -23.35 -9.12 9.36
C ALA A 608 -21.87 -9.25 8.97
N TRP A 609 -21.09 -8.19 9.20
CA TRP A 609 -19.64 -8.17 8.99
C TRP A 609 -18.85 -8.52 10.26
N ILE A 610 -17.96 -9.49 10.16
CA ILE A 610 -17.15 -9.99 11.29
C ILE A 610 -15.67 -9.92 10.95
N GLN A 611 -14.88 -9.37 11.87
CA GLN A 611 -13.42 -9.25 11.73
C GLN A 611 -12.75 -10.59 12.09
N ASN A 612 -11.67 -10.93 11.38
CA ASN A 612 -10.85 -12.11 11.67
C ASN A 612 -10.02 -11.89 12.96
N THR A 613 -10.67 -12.07 14.11
CA THR A 613 -10.11 -11.94 15.46
C THR A 613 -11.00 -12.70 16.44
N THR A 614 -10.74 -12.61 17.75
CA THR A 614 -11.55 -13.29 18.76
C THR A 614 -12.98 -12.74 18.79
N LEU A 615 -13.94 -13.54 19.27
CA LEU A 615 -15.31 -13.08 19.49
C LEU A 615 -15.34 -11.85 20.41
N LYS A 616 -14.58 -11.89 21.51
CA LYS A 616 -14.43 -10.77 22.43
C LYS A 616 -13.98 -9.48 21.72
N ASN A 617 -12.95 -9.55 20.87
CA ASN A 617 -12.45 -8.38 20.15
C ASN A 617 -13.44 -7.87 19.09
N ASN A 618 -14.24 -8.76 18.51
CA ASN A 618 -15.32 -8.38 17.59
C ASN A 618 -16.42 -7.56 18.27
N VAL A 619 -16.77 -7.87 19.53
CA VAL A 619 -17.78 -7.12 20.30
C VAL A 619 -17.21 -5.80 20.84
N ILE A 620 -15.99 -5.81 21.35
CA ILE A 620 -15.37 -4.61 21.95
C ILE A 620 -14.97 -3.57 20.89
N PHE A 621 -14.55 -4.01 19.70
CA PHE A 621 -14.29 -3.16 18.54
C PHE A 621 -13.44 -1.90 18.82
N SER A 622 -12.22 -2.10 19.32
CA SER A 622 -11.23 -1.05 19.66
C SER A 622 -11.58 -0.15 20.87
N LYS A 623 -12.67 -0.40 21.59
CA LYS A 623 -12.93 0.23 22.90
C LYS A 623 -12.12 -0.43 24.03
N PRO A 624 -11.98 0.23 25.19
CA PRO A 624 -11.47 -0.44 26.39
C PRO A 624 -12.41 -1.58 26.81
N PHE A 625 -11.83 -2.64 27.38
CA PHE A 625 -12.60 -3.76 27.91
C PHE A 625 -13.16 -3.42 29.30
N GLU A 626 -14.49 -3.38 29.38
CA GLU A 626 -15.24 -3.18 30.62
C GLU A 626 -16.06 -4.43 30.91
N ARG A 627 -15.68 -5.15 31.98
CA ARG A 627 -16.23 -6.47 32.29
C ARG A 627 -17.76 -6.45 32.49
N ASN A 628 -18.26 -5.54 33.32
CA ASN A 628 -19.70 -5.46 33.64
C ASN A 628 -20.54 -5.10 32.41
N LYS A 629 -20.06 -4.17 31.58
CA LYS A 629 -20.73 -3.79 30.33
C LYS A 629 -20.74 -4.96 29.35
N PHE A 630 -19.61 -5.63 29.17
CA PHE A 630 -19.47 -6.76 28.27
C PHE A 630 -20.40 -7.91 28.67
N GLU A 631 -20.36 -8.35 29.94
CA GLU A 631 -21.23 -9.44 30.43
C GLU A 631 -22.72 -9.09 30.26
N LYS A 632 -23.12 -7.84 30.55
CA LYS A 632 -24.50 -7.38 30.36
C LYS A 632 -24.94 -7.39 28.88
N VAL A 633 -24.07 -6.97 27.97
CA VAL A 633 -24.34 -6.97 26.52
C VAL A 633 -24.46 -8.39 25.99
N ILE A 634 -23.56 -9.29 26.38
CA ILE A 634 -23.58 -10.70 25.95
C ILE A 634 -24.86 -11.41 26.41
N ASP A 635 -25.28 -11.16 27.66
CA ASP A 635 -26.51 -11.71 28.21
C ASP A 635 -27.74 -11.15 27.46
N SER A 636 -27.82 -9.82 27.29
CA SER A 636 -28.94 -9.15 26.63
C SER A 636 -29.08 -9.53 25.15
N CYS A 637 -27.97 -9.79 24.47
CA CYS A 637 -27.96 -10.25 23.08
C CYS A 637 -28.10 -11.78 22.93
N ALA A 638 -28.33 -12.53 24.03
CA ALA A 638 -28.47 -13.99 24.03
C ALA A 638 -27.27 -14.75 23.41
N LEU A 639 -26.05 -14.26 23.65
CA LEU A 639 -24.80 -14.85 23.14
C LEU A 639 -24.14 -15.84 24.12
N LYS A 640 -24.67 -15.97 25.34
CA LYS A 640 -24.07 -16.79 26.40
C LYS A 640 -24.02 -18.28 26.03
N THR A 641 -25.12 -18.81 25.49
CA THR A 641 -25.21 -20.19 24.99
C THR A 641 -24.27 -20.43 23.81
N ASP A 642 -24.15 -19.44 22.91
CA ASP A 642 -23.22 -19.52 21.78
C ASP A 642 -21.76 -19.62 22.26
N MET A 643 -21.39 -18.89 23.32
CA MET A 643 -20.04 -18.97 23.90
C MET A 643 -19.75 -20.34 24.54
N GLU A 644 -20.73 -20.97 25.19
CA GLU A 644 -20.55 -22.29 25.81
C GLU A 644 -20.29 -23.39 24.78
N ILE A 645 -20.85 -23.25 23.57
CA ILE A 645 -20.67 -24.20 22.46
C ILE A 645 -19.30 -24.04 21.79
N LEU A 646 -18.72 -22.83 21.82
CA LEU A 646 -17.44 -22.55 21.17
C LEU A 646 -16.25 -23.10 21.99
N PRO A 647 -15.24 -23.71 21.35
CA PRO A 647 -14.18 -24.46 22.03
C PRO A 647 -13.36 -23.61 23.02
N ASN A 648 -13.22 -22.31 22.78
CA ASN A 648 -12.48 -21.38 23.65
C ASN A 648 -13.37 -20.23 24.17
N GLY A 649 -14.69 -20.40 24.17
CA GLY A 649 -15.62 -19.36 24.61
C GLY A 649 -15.43 -18.01 23.91
N ASP A 650 -15.30 -16.94 24.70
CA ASP A 650 -15.09 -15.56 24.23
C ASP A 650 -13.76 -15.33 23.51
N ARG A 651 -12.76 -16.19 23.74
CA ARG A 651 -11.43 -16.13 23.12
C ARG A 651 -11.35 -16.94 21.82
N THR A 652 -12.44 -17.56 21.39
CA THR A 652 -12.48 -18.31 20.13
C THR A 652 -12.16 -17.39 18.96
N GLU A 653 -11.16 -17.78 18.15
CA GLU A 653 -10.82 -17.07 16.92
C GLU A 653 -11.92 -17.27 15.88
N ILE A 654 -12.55 -16.17 15.47
CA ILE A 654 -13.53 -16.19 14.42
C ILE A 654 -12.76 -16.05 13.10
N GLY A 655 -12.77 -17.12 12.28
CA GLY A 655 -12.10 -17.13 10.98
C GLY A 655 -12.63 -16.07 10.00
N GLU A 656 -12.00 -15.96 8.83
CA GLU A 656 -12.35 -14.94 7.82
C GLU A 656 -13.86 -14.99 7.47
N LYS A 657 -14.53 -13.82 7.52
CA LYS A 657 -15.99 -13.66 7.34
C LYS A 657 -16.85 -14.51 8.30
N GLY A 658 -16.28 -14.99 9.40
CA GLY A 658 -16.97 -15.84 10.37
C GLY A 658 -17.43 -17.17 9.82
N ILE A 659 -16.60 -17.86 9.03
CA ILE A 659 -16.94 -19.19 8.47
C ILE A 659 -17.36 -20.23 9.55
N ASN A 660 -16.94 -20.02 10.79
CA ASN A 660 -17.26 -20.88 11.93
C ASN A 660 -18.64 -20.60 12.57
N LEU A 661 -19.39 -19.60 12.11
CA LEU A 661 -20.61 -19.10 12.76
C LEU A 661 -21.84 -19.21 11.85
N SER A 662 -23.01 -19.45 12.45
CA SER A 662 -24.30 -19.39 11.75
C SER A 662 -24.73 -17.95 11.43
N GLY A 663 -25.68 -17.76 10.53
CA GLY A 663 -26.20 -16.42 10.17
C GLY A 663 -26.74 -15.65 11.39
N GLY A 664 -27.57 -16.29 12.21
CA GLY A 664 -28.10 -15.70 13.45
C GLY A 664 -27.02 -15.35 14.46
N GLN A 665 -26.00 -16.20 14.63
CA GLN A 665 -24.85 -15.89 15.50
C GLN A 665 -24.08 -14.65 15.02
N LYS A 666 -23.85 -14.53 13.70
CA LYS A 666 -23.19 -13.35 13.12
C LYS A 666 -24.00 -12.08 13.38
N GLN A 667 -25.32 -12.13 13.17
CA GLN A 667 -26.20 -10.98 13.45
C GLN A 667 -26.17 -10.60 14.93
N ARG A 668 -26.26 -11.56 15.86
CA ARG A 668 -26.17 -11.29 17.31
C ARG A 668 -24.85 -10.64 17.72
N ILE A 669 -23.71 -11.13 17.19
CA ILE A 669 -22.38 -10.53 17.46
C ILE A 669 -22.30 -9.10 16.89
N ASN A 670 -22.84 -8.87 15.70
CA ASN A 670 -22.86 -7.55 15.08
C ASN A 670 -23.73 -6.56 15.86
N LEU A 671 -24.88 -7.01 16.37
CA LEU A 671 -25.73 -6.22 17.25
C LEU A 671 -25.02 -5.93 18.58
N ALA A 672 -24.41 -6.94 19.20
CA ALA A 672 -23.65 -6.77 20.44
C ALA A 672 -22.52 -5.75 20.29
N ARG A 673 -21.84 -5.73 19.14
CA ARG A 673 -20.83 -4.71 18.79
C ARG A 673 -21.44 -3.31 18.81
N ALA A 674 -22.56 -3.10 18.13
CA ALA A 674 -23.23 -1.80 18.11
C ALA A 674 -23.68 -1.35 19.50
N VAL A 675 -24.23 -2.25 20.31
CA VAL A 675 -24.69 -1.95 21.67
C VAL A 675 -23.50 -1.60 22.58
N TYR A 676 -22.37 -2.31 22.45
CA TYR A 676 -21.18 -2.04 23.26
C TYR A 676 -20.52 -0.68 22.93
N GLU A 677 -20.60 -0.23 21.67
CA GLU A 677 -20.08 1.08 21.22
C GLU A 677 -20.74 2.27 21.95
N ASP A 678 -22.00 2.12 22.39
CA ASP A 678 -22.79 3.13 23.11
C ASP A 678 -22.93 4.48 22.36
N ALA A 679 -23.44 4.41 21.13
CA ALA A 679 -23.68 5.57 20.28
C ALA A 679 -24.93 6.38 20.69
N ASP A 680 -25.16 7.55 20.06
CA ASP A 680 -26.35 8.37 20.28
C ASP A 680 -27.54 7.93 19.40
N VAL A 681 -27.24 7.47 18.18
CA VAL A 681 -28.20 7.04 17.16
C VAL A 681 -27.87 5.62 16.69
N TYR A 682 -28.87 4.75 16.68
CA TYR A 682 -28.76 3.37 16.23
C TYR A 682 -29.56 3.18 14.94
N LEU A 683 -28.90 2.76 13.88
CA LEU A 683 -29.52 2.37 12.60
C LEU A 683 -29.43 0.85 12.49
N LEU A 684 -30.59 0.18 12.54
CA LEU A 684 -30.68 -1.27 12.55
C LEU A 684 -31.36 -1.75 11.28
N ASP A 685 -30.61 -2.41 10.40
CA ASP A 685 -31.08 -2.92 9.11
C ASP A 685 -31.44 -4.41 9.25
N ASP A 686 -32.70 -4.66 9.59
CA ASP A 686 -33.29 -5.99 9.77
C ASP A 686 -32.48 -6.97 10.66
N PRO A 687 -32.11 -6.56 11.90
CA PRO A 687 -31.21 -7.32 12.77
C PRO A 687 -31.81 -8.62 13.33
N LEU A 688 -33.12 -8.86 13.12
CA LEU A 688 -33.85 -10.00 13.65
C LEU A 688 -34.20 -11.05 12.59
N SER A 689 -33.83 -10.84 11.33
CA SER A 689 -34.22 -11.69 10.21
C SER A 689 -33.65 -13.10 10.25
N ALA A 690 -32.40 -13.26 10.71
CA ALA A 690 -31.70 -14.55 10.74
C ALA A 690 -31.77 -15.26 12.11
N VAL A 691 -32.54 -14.74 13.06
CA VAL A 691 -32.69 -15.29 14.42
C VAL A 691 -34.08 -15.86 14.64
N ASP A 692 -34.14 -16.95 15.40
CA ASP A 692 -35.41 -17.57 15.78
C ASP A 692 -36.31 -16.60 16.55
N SER A 693 -37.63 -16.74 16.40
CA SER A 693 -38.63 -15.82 16.99
C SER A 693 -38.49 -15.63 18.51
N HIS A 694 -38.16 -16.70 19.25
CA HIS A 694 -37.93 -16.63 20.71
C HIS A 694 -36.69 -15.79 21.05
N VAL A 695 -35.60 -15.99 20.32
CA VAL A 695 -34.37 -15.21 20.49
C VAL A 695 -34.58 -13.77 20.05
N GLY A 696 -35.32 -13.56 18.95
CA GLY A 696 -35.71 -12.24 18.46
C GLY A 696 -36.51 -11.45 19.50
N LYS A 697 -37.50 -12.09 20.14
CA LYS A 697 -38.28 -11.48 21.23
C LYS A 697 -37.39 -11.09 22.42
N HIS A 698 -36.50 -11.98 22.85
CA HIS A 698 -35.55 -11.69 23.93
C HIS A 698 -34.66 -10.48 23.62
N ILE A 699 -34.09 -10.43 22.40
CA ILE A 699 -33.27 -9.31 21.94
C ILE A 699 -34.09 -8.02 21.88
N PHE A 700 -35.32 -8.09 21.38
CA PHE A 700 -36.19 -6.92 21.32
C PHE A 700 -36.45 -6.36 22.71
N GLU A 701 -36.93 -7.18 23.66
CA GLU A 701 -37.26 -6.74 25.02
C GLU A 701 -36.03 -6.22 25.79
N ARG A 702 -34.88 -6.90 25.69
CA ARG A 702 -33.67 -6.58 26.47
C ARG A 702 -32.77 -5.53 25.84
N VAL A 703 -32.84 -5.32 24.52
CA VAL A 703 -31.93 -4.42 23.80
C VAL A 703 -32.67 -3.29 23.09
N ILE A 704 -33.59 -3.62 22.17
CA ILE A 704 -34.12 -2.66 21.18
C ILE A 704 -35.32 -1.89 21.72
N GLY A 705 -36.25 -2.55 22.42
CA GLY A 705 -37.52 -2.02 22.89
C GLY A 705 -37.38 -0.99 24.02
N ASN A 706 -38.52 -0.46 24.47
CA ASN A 706 -38.54 0.65 25.43
C ASN A 706 -38.01 0.30 26.83
N ASN A 707 -37.98 -0.99 27.19
CA ASN A 707 -37.38 -1.50 28.42
C ASN A 707 -35.92 -1.98 28.26
N GLY A 708 -35.38 -1.90 27.05
CA GLY A 708 -34.07 -2.44 26.72
C GLY A 708 -32.90 -1.53 27.08
N LEU A 709 -31.69 -2.03 26.83
CA LEU A 709 -30.43 -1.29 26.99
C LEU A 709 -30.38 0.03 26.21
N LEU A 710 -31.04 0.08 25.04
CA LEU A 710 -31.03 1.26 24.16
C LEU A 710 -32.20 2.22 24.39
N SER A 711 -33.01 2.02 25.43
CA SER A 711 -34.19 2.84 25.78
C SER A 711 -33.93 4.35 25.80
N THR A 712 -32.76 4.76 26.29
CA THR A 712 -32.39 6.18 26.37
C THR A 712 -31.82 6.78 25.07
N LYS A 713 -31.68 5.96 24.01
CA LYS A 713 -31.01 6.32 22.75
C LYS A 713 -32.02 6.40 21.60
N THR A 714 -31.64 7.10 20.55
CA THR A 714 -32.47 7.18 19.33
C THR A 714 -32.24 5.92 18.49
N ARG A 715 -33.33 5.25 18.08
CA ARG A 715 -33.27 3.96 17.39
C ARG A 715 -34.13 4.02 16.14
N VAL A 716 -33.55 3.64 15.00
CA VAL A 716 -34.25 3.47 13.72
C VAL A 716 -34.14 2.00 13.34
N LEU A 717 -35.28 1.31 13.35
CA LEU A 717 -35.41 -0.10 13.03
C LEU A 717 -36.05 -0.27 11.66
N VAL A 718 -35.26 -0.69 10.68
CA VAL A 718 -35.80 -1.25 9.44
C VAL A 718 -36.11 -2.71 9.72
N THR A 719 -37.33 -3.15 9.50
CA THR A 719 -37.68 -4.56 9.62
C THR A 719 -38.77 -4.96 8.63
N HIS A 720 -38.70 -6.21 8.20
CA HIS A 720 -39.78 -6.86 7.46
C HIS A 720 -40.80 -7.52 8.39
N SER A 721 -40.46 -7.75 9.66
CA SER A 721 -41.34 -8.39 10.63
C SER A 721 -42.35 -7.40 11.19
N ILE A 722 -43.63 -7.78 11.18
CA ILE A 722 -44.71 -6.96 11.75
C ILE A 722 -44.78 -7.07 13.29
N THR A 723 -44.18 -8.10 13.88
CA THR A 723 -44.46 -8.55 15.26
C THR A 723 -44.21 -7.45 16.31
N PHE A 724 -43.25 -6.56 16.06
CA PHE A 724 -42.80 -5.56 17.02
C PHE A 724 -43.24 -4.13 16.67
N LEU A 725 -44.01 -3.93 15.58
CA LEU A 725 -44.48 -2.61 15.16
C LEU A 725 -45.39 -1.91 16.17
N PRO A 726 -46.23 -2.59 16.98
CA PRO A 726 -47.04 -1.91 17.99
C PRO A 726 -46.23 -1.26 19.12
N GLU A 727 -44.98 -1.71 19.35
CA GLU A 727 -44.14 -1.20 20.44
C GLU A 727 -43.26 0.00 20.05
N VAL A 728 -43.37 0.50 18.81
CA VAL A 728 -42.57 1.62 18.31
C VAL A 728 -43.32 2.95 18.41
N ASP A 729 -42.59 4.05 18.61
CA ASP A 729 -43.20 5.38 18.80
C ASP A 729 -43.76 5.95 17.49
N SER A 730 -43.12 5.65 16.35
CA SER A 730 -43.55 6.13 15.03
C SER A 730 -43.09 5.19 13.92
N ILE A 731 -43.90 5.08 12.86
CA ILE A 731 -43.68 4.22 11.70
C ILE A 731 -43.63 5.09 10.45
N PHE A 732 -42.65 4.85 9.58
CA PHE A 732 -42.57 5.41 8.23
C PHE A 732 -42.78 4.31 7.20
N VAL A 733 -43.78 4.49 6.32
CA VAL A 733 -44.08 3.55 5.24
C VAL A 733 -43.40 4.01 3.96
N LEU A 734 -42.45 3.20 3.49
CA LEU A 734 -41.66 3.47 2.29
C LEU A 734 -42.13 2.58 1.12
N GLN A 735 -42.50 3.22 0.02
CA GLN A 735 -42.91 2.57 -1.23
C GLN A 735 -42.30 3.31 -2.42
N ASP A 736 -41.74 2.56 -3.37
CA ASP A 736 -41.09 3.07 -4.59
C ASP A 736 -40.12 4.23 -4.34
N GLY A 737 -39.38 4.15 -3.24
CA GLY A 737 -38.38 5.16 -2.86
C GLY A 737 -38.95 6.47 -2.34
N GLN A 738 -40.22 6.51 -1.93
CA GLN A 738 -40.87 7.67 -1.32
C GLN A 738 -41.52 7.29 0.01
N ILE A 739 -41.57 8.25 0.95
CA ILE A 739 -42.33 8.10 2.19
C ILE A 739 -43.77 8.53 1.90
N ILE A 740 -44.71 7.59 1.97
CA ILE A 740 -46.12 7.87 1.66
C ILE A 740 -46.89 8.25 2.92
N GLU A 741 -46.69 7.51 4.01
CA GLU A 741 -47.39 7.70 5.27
C GLU A 741 -46.40 7.66 6.45
N SER A 742 -46.71 8.44 7.49
CA SER A 742 -46.03 8.36 8.79
C SER A 742 -46.98 8.69 9.93
N GLY A 743 -46.78 8.09 11.10
CA GLY A 743 -47.64 8.25 12.27
C GLY A 743 -47.35 7.21 13.35
N SER A 744 -48.18 7.16 14.40
CA SER A 744 -48.19 6.04 15.36
C SER A 744 -48.87 4.80 14.75
N TYR A 745 -48.71 3.64 15.38
CA TYR A 745 -49.35 2.40 14.90
C TYR A 745 -50.88 2.54 14.84
N GLU A 746 -51.49 3.11 15.88
CA GLU A 746 -52.94 3.31 15.98
C GLU A 746 -53.44 4.33 14.93
N GLU A 747 -52.74 5.45 14.76
CA GLU A 747 -53.09 6.48 13.77
C GLU A 747 -53.06 5.96 12.34
N LEU A 748 -52.09 5.10 12.01
CA LEU A 748 -51.96 4.51 10.68
C LEU A 748 -53.00 3.42 10.43
N LEU A 749 -53.40 2.68 11.48
CA LEU A 749 -54.46 1.68 11.39
C LEU A 749 -55.82 2.34 11.12
N GLU A 750 -56.13 3.45 11.80
CA GLU A 750 -57.38 4.20 11.64
C GLU A 750 -57.50 4.85 10.25
N LYS A 751 -56.39 5.31 9.68
CA LYS A 751 -56.35 5.92 8.34
C LYS A 751 -56.72 4.95 7.22
N ASN A 752 -56.68 3.64 7.45
CA ASN A 752 -56.92 2.59 6.44
C ASN A 752 -56.15 2.82 5.12
N GLY A 753 -54.91 3.29 5.25
CA GLY A 753 -54.05 3.66 4.14
C GLY A 753 -53.15 2.53 3.64
N HIS A 754 -52.01 2.90 3.05
CA HIS A 754 -51.01 1.96 2.52
C HIS A 754 -50.45 1.03 3.62
N PHE A 755 -50.39 1.49 4.87
CA PHE A 755 -49.96 0.65 5.99
C PHE A 755 -50.89 -0.56 6.21
N SER A 756 -52.21 -0.36 6.19
CA SER A 756 -53.19 -1.44 6.39
C SER A 756 -53.15 -2.46 5.24
N VAL A 757 -52.91 -2.00 4.00
CA VAL A 757 -52.70 -2.88 2.84
C VAL A 757 -51.43 -3.72 3.01
N PHE A 758 -50.33 -3.11 3.46
CA PHE A 758 -49.08 -3.82 3.74
C PHE A 758 -49.26 -4.91 4.82
N LEU A 759 -50.01 -4.61 5.89
CA LEU A 759 -50.34 -5.61 6.92
C LEU A 759 -51.11 -6.80 6.34
N LEU A 760 -52.16 -6.55 5.56
CA LEU A 760 -52.98 -7.59 4.93
C LEU A 760 -52.17 -8.48 3.99
N GLN A 761 -51.32 -7.90 3.14
CA GLN A 761 -50.43 -8.66 2.25
C GLN A 761 -49.48 -9.56 3.03
N HIS A 762 -48.91 -9.06 4.14
CA HIS A 762 -48.01 -9.86 4.95
C HIS A 762 -48.73 -11.00 5.67
N PHE A 763 -49.94 -10.78 6.21
CA PHE A 763 -50.73 -11.85 6.81
C PHE A 763 -51.12 -12.93 5.79
N GLN A 764 -51.47 -12.56 4.56
CA GLN A 764 -51.78 -13.50 3.49
C GLN A 764 -50.57 -14.38 3.13
N ASN A 765 -49.39 -13.77 2.94
CA ASN A 765 -48.16 -14.51 2.64
C ASN A 765 -47.77 -15.47 3.77
N THR A 766 -47.93 -15.04 5.04
CA THR A 766 -47.61 -15.88 6.20
C THR A 766 -48.56 -17.08 6.31
N SER A 767 -49.80 -16.96 5.85
CA SER A 767 -50.75 -18.08 5.80
C SER A 767 -50.51 -19.10 4.69
N GLU A 768 -49.83 -18.73 3.58
CA GLU A 768 -49.46 -19.67 2.53
C GLU A 768 -48.23 -20.52 2.92
N ASP A 769 -47.28 -19.95 3.66
CA ASP A 769 -46.06 -20.65 4.12
C ASP A 769 -46.28 -21.63 5.29
N HIS A 770 -47.40 -21.51 6.04
CA HIS A 770 -47.71 -22.31 7.23
C HIS A 770 -48.90 -23.27 7.06
N SER A 771 -48.94 -24.03 5.96
CA SER A 771 -49.94 -25.11 5.77
C SER A 771 -49.62 -26.42 6.54
N VAL A 772 -48.56 -26.47 7.37
CA VAL A 772 -48.28 -27.63 8.23
C VAL A 772 -47.90 -27.20 9.65
N LYS A 773 -48.81 -27.50 10.58
CA LYS A 773 -48.73 -27.38 12.06
C LYS A 773 -48.98 -25.98 12.62
N THR A 774 -50.17 -25.74 13.18
CA THR A 774 -50.43 -25.69 14.64
C THR A 774 -51.89 -25.31 14.93
N ASP A 775 -52.79 -26.29 15.05
CA ASP A 775 -54.23 -26.12 15.36
C ASP A 775 -54.55 -25.68 16.82
N LYS A 776 -53.54 -25.36 17.63
CA LYS A 776 -53.72 -24.98 19.04
C LYS A 776 -53.49 -23.49 19.36
N GLN A 777 -52.75 -22.75 18.54
CA GLN A 777 -52.54 -21.31 18.77
C GLN A 777 -53.61 -20.42 18.11
N LEU A 778 -54.30 -20.94 17.09
CA LEU A 778 -55.40 -20.26 16.39
C LEU A 778 -56.73 -20.22 17.16
N ARG A 779 -56.90 -21.00 18.24
CA ARG A 779 -58.13 -20.96 19.06
C ARG A 779 -58.15 -19.79 20.02
N ASN A 780 -57.01 -19.38 20.56
CA ASN A 780 -56.94 -18.24 21.49
C ASN A 780 -56.98 -16.88 20.77
N PHE A 781 -56.68 -16.81 19.47
CA PHE A 781 -56.76 -15.57 18.68
C PHE A 781 -58.12 -15.34 18.01
N LYS A 782 -59.00 -16.36 17.98
CA LYS A 782 -60.34 -16.26 17.36
C LYS A 782 -61.43 -15.76 18.32
N GLU A 783 -61.15 -15.60 19.62
CA GLU A 783 -62.15 -15.15 20.61
C GLU A 783 -62.23 -13.63 20.76
N ASP A 784 -61.22 -12.86 20.34
CA ASP A 784 -61.27 -11.39 20.38
C ASP A 784 -61.95 -10.81 19.13
N LYS A 785 -63.28 -10.75 19.21
CA LYS A 785 -64.21 -10.34 18.16
C LYS A 785 -64.20 -8.84 17.77
N TYR A 786 -63.09 -8.12 17.95
CA TYR A 786 -63.03 -6.66 17.75
C TYR A 786 -62.05 -6.14 16.68
N PHE A 787 -61.37 -7.00 15.90
CA PHE A 787 -60.23 -6.56 15.08
C PHE A 787 -60.45 -6.31 13.57
N LEU A 788 -61.69 -6.35 13.06
CA LEU A 788 -61.95 -6.05 11.64
C LEU A 788 -63.09 -5.03 11.50
N PRO A 789 -62.79 -3.75 11.23
CA PRO A 789 -63.78 -2.90 10.57
C PRO A 789 -63.99 -3.46 9.16
N LYS A 790 -65.24 -3.50 8.71
CA LYS A 790 -65.60 -3.80 7.31
C LYS A 790 -64.86 -2.82 6.40
N LEU A 791 -63.77 -3.27 5.79
CA LEU A 791 -63.06 -2.56 4.73
C LEU A 791 -63.85 -2.72 3.43
N ASP A 792 -64.23 -1.60 2.83
CA ASP A 792 -64.92 -1.56 1.54
C ASP A 792 -64.03 -2.18 0.44
N GLN A 793 -64.59 -3.18 -0.26
CA GLN A 793 -63.99 -3.91 -1.38
C GLN A 793 -63.50 -3.07 -2.61
N PRO A 794 -63.86 -1.79 -2.85
CA PRO A 794 -63.39 -1.05 -4.03
C PRO A 794 -61.91 -0.66 -4.00
N ILE A 795 -61.30 -0.48 -2.82
CA ILE A 795 -59.90 0.00 -2.71
C ILE A 795 -58.92 -1.13 -3.08
N ILE A 796 -59.22 -2.36 -2.67
CA ILE A 796 -58.42 -3.56 -2.98
C ILE A 796 -58.38 -3.83 -4.50
N LYS A 797 -59.50 -3.61 -5.22
CA LYS A 797 -59.54 -3.75 -6.69
C LYS A 797 -58.71 -2.66 -7.39
N LYS A 798 -58.76 -1.41 -6.93
CA LYS A 798 -57.93 -0.32 -7.49
C LYS A 798 -56.42 -0.54 -7.30
N TYR A 799 -56.01 -1.17 -6.19
CA TYR A 799 -54.61 -1.54 -5.94
C TYR A 799 -54.16 -2.76 -6.75
N GLN A 800 -55.02 -3.77 -6.91
CA GLN A 800 -54.71 -4.93 -7.74
C GLN A 800 -54.61 -4.59 -9.23
N ASP A 801 -55.42 -3.65 -9.73
CA ASP A 801 -55.35 -3.21 -11.13
C ASP A 801 -54.10 -2.37 -11.44
N THR A 802 -53.51 -1.68 -10.44
CA THR A 802 -52.29 -0.88 -10.62
C THR A 802 -51.03 -1.75 -10.65
N ASP A 803 -50.89 -2.72 -9.74
CA ASP A 803 -49.75 -3.66 -9.71
C ASP A 803 -49.69 -4.62 -10.91
N VAL A 804 -50.84 -4.98 -11.50
CA VAL A 804 -50.89 -5.82 -12.71
C VAL A 804 -50.50 -5.02 -13.97
N SER A 805 -50.84 -3.73 -14.02
CA SER A 805 -50.53 -2.87 -15.16
C SER A 805 -49.02 -2.53 -15.25
N ASP A 806 -48.35 -2.32 -14.12
CA ASP A 806 -46.91 -2.01 -14.08
C ASP A 806 -46.01 -3.24 -14.33
N ASN A 807 -46.46 -4.43 -13.94
CA ASN A 807 -45.76 -5.69 -14.26
C ASN A 807 -45.86 -6.09 -15.74
N GLN A 808 -46.94 -5.68 -16.44
CA GLN A 808 -47.05 -5.90 -17.89
C GLN A 808 -46.28 -4.85 -18.72
N ALA A 809 -46.05 -3.64 -18.18
CA ALA A 809 -45.27 -2.61 -18.86
C ALA A 809 -43.75 -2.89 -18.84
N LYS A 810 -43.21 -3.47 -17.76
CA LYS A 810 -41.78 -3.84 -17.67
C LYS A 810 -41.39 -5.07 -18.51
N ASN A 811 -42.35 -5.93 -18.87
CA ASN A 811 -42.09 -7.11 -19.70
C ASN A 811 -42.21 -6.87 -21.22
N LYS A 812 -42.43 -5.61 -21.67
CA LYS A 812 -42.58 -5.27 -23.10
C LYS A 812 -41.34 -4.68 -23.78
N SER A 813 -40.20 -4.60 -23.11
CA SER A 813 -38.96 -4.03 -23.70
C SER A 813 -37.78 -4.99 -23.72
N VAL A 814 -37.98 -6.28 -24.00
CA VAL A 814 -36.94 -7.16 -24.56
C VAL A 814 -37.64 -8.25 -25.37
N ASN A 815 -37.87 -7.98 -26.65
CA ASN A 815 -38.01 -9.00 -27.70
C ASN A 815 -37.93 -8.28 -29.04
N THR A 816 -36.69 -8.06 -29.49
CA THR A 816 -36.43 -7.74 -30.89
C THR A 816 -35.92 -9.04 -31.51
N GLU A 817 -36.77 -9.63 -32.35
CA GLU A 817 -36.46 -10.80 -33.15
C GLU A 817 -35.32 -10.47 -34.14
N GLU A 818 -34.17 -11.12 -34.00
CA GLU A 818 -33.26 -11.33 -35.12
C GLU A 818 -33.40 -12.77 -35.60
N LYS A 819 -33.93 -12.89 -36.82
CA LYS A 819 -33.98 -14.11 -37.63
C LYS A 819 -32.56 -14.50 -38.04
N PHE A 820 -32.16 -15.75 -37.84
CA PHE A 820 -31.15 -16.41 -38.67
C PHE A 820 -31.45 -17.91 -38.83
N ASP A 821 -31.25 -18.35 -40.06
CA ASP A 821 -31.71 -19.59 -40.70
C ASP A 821 -31.24 -20.90 -40.06
N ASP A 822 -32.16 -21.86 -40.07
CA ASP A 822 -31.88 -23.30 -39.99
C ASP A 822 -31.19 -23.76 -41.29
N ASN A 823 -29.97 -24.29 -41.15
CA ASN A 823 -29.47 -25.33 -42.04
C ASN A 823 -28.45 -26.21 -41.28
N ASP A 824 -28.99 -27.36 -40.87
CA ASP A 824 -28.41 -28.69 -41.11
C ASP A 824 -27.17 -29.15 -40.33
N GLN A 825 -27.36 -30.33 -39.71
CA GLN A 825 -26.41 -31.42 -39.44
C GLN A 825 -25.80 -31.62 -38.02
N ASN A 826 -26.41 -32.61 -37.33
CA ASN A 826 -25.77 -33.81 -36.76
C ASN A 826 -24.82 -33.68 -35.55
N LYS A 827 -25.30 -34.03 -34.35
CA LYS A 827 -25.04 -35.34 -33.68
C LYS A 827 -25.51 -35.40 -32.21
N ASP A 828 -26.44 -36.33 -31.98
CA ASP A 828 -26.72 -37.17 -30.80
C ASP A 828 -26.31 -36.74 -29.38
N TYR A 829 -27.33 -36.50 -28.54
CA TYR A 829 -27.36 -36.94 -27.13
C TYR A 829 -28.54 -37.90 -26.95
N ARG A 830 -28.26 -39.19 -26.72
CA ARG A 830 -29.26 -40.15 -26.23
C ARG A 830 -29.23 -40.19 -24.71
N LEU A 831 -30.42 -40.05 -24.14
CA LEU A 831 -30.77 -40.22 -22.74
C LEU A 831 -30.50 -41.67 -22.28
N ILE A 832 -29.94 -41.85 -21.09
CA ILE A 832 -29.89 -43.15 -20.40
C ILE A 832 -31.08 -43.17 -19.43
N GLU A 833 -32.00 -44.09 -19.71
CA GLU A 833 -33.03 -44.56 -18.80
C GLU A 833 -32.43 -45.48 -17.72
N GLU A 834 -33.09 -45.43 -16.57
CA GLU A 834 -33.08 -46.32 -15.40
C GLU A 834 -32.19 -47.57 -15.43
N GLU A 835 -31.29 -47.69 -14.44
CA GLU A 835 -30.74 -48.98 -14.01
C GLU A 835 -30.93 -49.20 -12.51
N LYS A 836 -31.46 -50.38 -12.19
CA LYS A 836 -31.94 -50.84 -10.89
C LYS A 836 -30.78 -51.13 -9.94
N ILE A 837 -31.02 -50.84 -8.67
CA ILE A 837 -30.14 -51.17 -7.54
C ILE A 837 -30.18 -52.68 -7.31
N GLU A 838 -29.10 -53.39 -7.62
CA GLU A 838 -28.82 -54.71 -7.07
C GLU A 838 -27.87 -54.58 -5.87
N THR A 839 -28.42 -54.91 -4.69
CA THR A 839 -27.65 -55.15 -3.47
C THR A 839 -26.89 -56.47 -3.61
N GLY A 840 -25.56 -56.41 -3.56
CA GLY A 840 -24.69 -57.58 -3.42
C GLY A 840 -23.79 -57.44 -2.19
N ASN A 841 -23.99 -58.31 -1.20
CA ASN A 841 -23.08 -58.55 -0.09
C ASN A 841 -21.80 -59.23 -0.61
N VAL A 842 -20.61 -58.71 -0.24
CA VAL A 842 -19.55 -59.34 0.58
C VAL A 842 -18.58 -58.24 1.01
#